data_AF-A7VWT7-F1
#
_entry.id   AF-A7VWT7-F1
#
_cell.length_a   1.000
_cell.length_b   1.000
_cell.length_c   1.000
_cell.angle_alpha   90.00
_cell.angle_beta   90.00
_cell.angle_gamma   90.00
#
_symmetry.space_group_name_H-M   'P 1'
#
loop_
_entity.id
_entity.type
_entity.pdbx_description
1 polymer ?
#
loop_
_entity_poly.entity_id
_entity_poly.type
_entity_poly.pdbx_seq_one_letter_code
_entity_poly.pdbx_strand_id
1 'polypeptide(L)'
;MRMVKNYKSQFVAVIIFVVCMAFAWLYPLKSVNVTLLMEFSGAEDGASAELLIDRGNGEELLARATVFSQQAQFRFDPLYYNFEKIGIRVSETGRTPALETVRAYSGEYDISKDSLICESVIGSQMQSQQQGVFYFELDSRTTDQLYNAVHQNYTIRWVLTGIFSIVFLMALLYMSKQRQKDWNKLLRYGLLIFCGIIVIYVLFNSDFNREEALNPVRLSETAVTSDDAENLPESEPELRGISLNQPIKQRFTTVFEKIQNLKLYFQPSKIEVSEEAQEKINGVIGVRLLNEDSQIVSSGVFSALEIQTTGYLELKVRESQSRLGENYSIEIVPLSGNFPADLQILAERGSFEDAQMLTVGEKAETDMVLRCDIGYAGTSRIPQIRTLVLIGLFLLLIFTVAYRKLHIKSETAALFIYLGMFAYSVGQVIFYMMYVGNTPDEAAHVSYIAYLMQTGKIIPDFSQMQMLSISGSTAAFVDGTVNQLGHPPLYYLVMTLCKPIEIIGENSFLIHFTRLRLFSAAFGLLALAIAFYIGYTRITKKQPALHLLYSAIITSVPMFLYNLCGVNNDTFALLGCVLFFLGILRVCEEKRNYATYFLIAGGLVIAVLSKVTAGMLIGLTAIIYVIWYCIKHKSIKLICCKQFLISLPVYLVAVGYFVIVYLEFHTLQPDLSSINPEYYQASPFFVNFEDRTVMSMFDYSLLYWKNFFDTWTAVASHTSLYKLDHWTSYDRILTLLIFFVPILLFFVRKSKKYIAMLIGFYVSLAVVVWMQFQRAFETYFYVAGYTGAYQTRYYLCVLPILAFIAVYLLQMLTERKEKPSAESERCHEGMIILSPNRVAVTISIVASIGLLYSGFVYFLFNYFGY
;
A
#
# COMPACT_ATOMS: atom_id res chain seq x y z
N MET A 1 -36.61 -42.25 0.82
CA MET A 1 -35.95 -41.39 -0.19
C MET A 1 -35.34 -40.07 0.36
N ARG A 2 -35.87 -39.43 1.43
CA ARG A 2 -35.23 -38.24 2.06
C ARG A 2 -33.86 -38.49 2.70
N MET A 3 -33.59 -39.71 3.20
CA MET A 3 -32.29 -40.05 3.79
C MET A 3 -31.16 -40.08 2.76
N VAL A 4 -31.40 -40.60 1.55
CA VAL A 4 -30.38 -40.75 0.48
C VAL A 4 -29.90 -39.38 -0.06
N LYS A 5 -30.72 -38.33 0.06
CA LYS A 5 -30.42 -36.97 -0.44
C LYS A 5 -29.39 -36.22 0.42
N ASN A 6 -29.35 -36.48 1.73
CA ASN A 6 -28.38 -35.85 2.63
C ASN A 6 -26.98 -36.44 2.46
N TYR A 7 -26.86 -37.75 2.18
CA TYR A 7 -25.56 -38.39 1.98
C TYR A 7 -24.86 -37.96 0.68
N LYS A 8 -25.60 -37.68 -0.41
CA LYS A 8 -24.99 -37.26 -1.69
C LYS A 8 -24.35 -35.87 -1.64
N SER A 9 -24.93 -34.91 -0.91
CA SER A 9 -24.37 -33.55 -0.78
C SER A 9 -23.15 -33.53 0.16
N GLN A 10 -23.20 -34.31 1.22
CA GLN A 10 -22.05 -34.57 2.08
C GLN A 10 -20.91 -35.26 1.30
N PHE A 11 -21.24 -36.22 0.43
CA PHE A 11 -20.26 -36.93 -0.40
C PHE A 11 -19.56 -36.01 -1.41
N VAL A 12 -20.29 -35.11 -2.09
CA VAL A 12 -19.68 -34.11 -2.99
C VAL A 12 -18.81 -33.11 -2.23
N ALA A 13 -19.25 -32.66 -1.04
CA ALA A 13 -18.43 -31.79 -0.19
C ALA A 13 -17.16 -32.50 0.31
N VAL A 14 -17.24 -33.79 0.61
CA VAL A 14 -16.07 -34.63 0.96
C VAL A 14 -15.13 -34.75 -0.24
N ILE A 15 -15.64 -35.00 -1.45
CA ILE A 15 -14.80 -35.06 -2.66
C ILE A 15 -14.11 -33.72 -2.93
N ILE A 16 -14.84 -32.61 -2.85
CA ILE A 16 -14.26 -31.26 -3.03
C ILE A 16 -13.21 -30.98 -1.95
N PHE A 17 -13.49 -31.32 -0.70
CA PHE A 17 -12.51 -31.18 0.39
C PHE A 17 -11.27 -32.04 0.18
N VAL A 18 -11.42 -33.30 -0.24
CA VAL A 18 -10.31 -34.21 -0.55
C VAL A 18 -9.49 -33.68 -1.74
N VAL A 19 -10.12 -33.14 -2.78
CA VAL A 19 -9.43 -32.53 -3.92
C VAL A 19 -8.69 -31.25 -3.51
N CYS A 20 -9.29 -30.39 -2.69
CA CYS A 20 -8.63 -29.19 -2.16
C CYS A 20 -7.47 -29.53 -1.22
N MET A 21 -7.62 -30.56 -0.36
CA MET A 21 -6.56 -31.06 0.50
C MET A 21 -5.43 -31.70 -0.32
N ALA A 22 -5.77 -32.48 -1.35
CA ALA A 22 -4.78 -33.03 -2.28
C ALA A 22 -4.03 -31.90 -3.00
N PHE A 23 -4.72 -30.85 -3.45
CA PHE A 23 -4.07 -29.68 -4.05
C PHE A 23 -3.12 -28.96 -3.08
N ALA A 24 -3.53 -28.76 -1.82
CA ALA A 24 -2.69 -28.13 -0.80
C ALA A 24 -1.39 -28.89 -0.50
N TRP A 25 -1.42 -30.22 -0.61
CA TRP A 25 -0.28 -31.08 -0.25
C TRP A 25 0.55 -31.55 -1.46
N LEU A 26 -0.04 -31.59 -2.66
CA LEU A 26 0.63 -32.05 -3.88
C LEU A 26 1.23 -30.91 -4.72
N TYR A 27 0.75 -29.68 -4.60
CA TYR A 27 1.31 -28.54 -5.35
C TYR A 27 2.57 -27.97 -4.67
N PRO A 28 3.69 -27.77 -5.39
CA PRO A 28 4.90 -27.17 -4.83
C PRO A 28 4.66 -25.68 -4.56
N LEU A 29 4.61 -25.30 -3.28
CA LEU A 29 4.49 -23.91 -2.83
C LEU A 29 5.89 -23.45 -2.44
N LYS A 30 6.56 -22.75 -3.37
CA LYS A 30 7.91 -22.22 -3.19
C LYS A 30 7.88 -21.05 -2.20
N SER A 31 8.92 -20.95 -1.38
CA SER A 31 9.24 -19.74 -0.62
C SER A 31 9.57 -18.61 -1.60
N VAL A 32 9.42 -17.35 -1.19
CA VAL A 32 9.74 -16.16 -2.01
C VAL A 32 10.92 -15.44 -1.34
N ASN A 33 11.81 -14.85 -2.15
CA ASN A 33 12.96 -14.04 -1.70
C ASN A 33 13.78 -14.70 -0.57
N VAL A 34 14.71 -15.59 -0.93
CA VAL A 34 15.49 -16.36 0.04
C VAL A 34 16.82 -15.68 0.34
N THR A 35 17.14 -15.51 1.62
CA THR A 35 18.46 -15.07 2.09
C THR A 35 19.19 -16.22 2.76
N LEU A 36 20.41 -16.53 2.30
CA LEU A 36 21.32 -17.43 3.01
C LEU A 36 22.29 -16.60 3.86
N LEU A 37 22.30 -16.86 5.16
CA LEU A 37 23.31 -16.38 6.10
C LEU A 37 24.28 -17.52 6.40
N MET A 38 25.56 -17.27 6.20
CA MET A 38 26.62 -18.25 6.43
C MET A 38 27.58 -17.71 7.49
N GLU A 39 27.89 -18.51 8.51
CA GLU A 39 28.79 -18.15 9.60
C GLU A 39 30.11 -18.93 9.47
N PHE A 40 31.23 -18.22 9.55
CA PHE A 40 32.57 -18.76 9.38
C PHE A 40 33.44 -18.51 10.62
N SER A 41 34.07 -19.53 11.19
CA SER A 41 35.17 -19.30 12.12
C SER A 41 36.47 -19.02 11.34
N GLY A 42 37.27 -18.06 11.79
CA GLY A 42 38.60 -17.77 11.20
C GLY A 42 38.61 -16.98 9.89
N ALA A 43 37.47 -16.57 9.34
CA ALA A 43 37.41 -15.66 8.20
C ALA A 43 37.62 -14.19 8.63
N GLU A 44 38.40 -13.44 7.85
CA GLU A 44 38.71 -12.04 8.13
C GLU A 44 37.66 -11.08 7.56
N ASP A 45 37.42 -9.97 8.26
CA ASP A 45 36.54 -8.90 7.80
C ASP A 45 37.07 -8.31 6.50
N GLY A 46 36.22 -8.25 5.47
CA GLY A 46 36.60 -7.78 4.13
C GLY A 46 36.93 -8.90 3.13
N ALA A 47 37.02 -10.17 3.56
CA ALA A 47 37.20 -11.29 2.64
C ALA A 47 36.01 -11.44 1.68
N SER A 48 36.26 -11.83 0.43
CA SER A 48 35.21 -12.11 -0.57
C SER A 48 34.70 -13.53 -0.41
N ALA A 49 33.39 -13.70 -0.27
CA ALA A 49 32.70 -14.97 -0.30
C ALA A 49 31.87 -15.10 -1.59
N GLU A 50 32.07 -16.17 -2.35
CA GLU A 50 31.34 -16.47 -3.58
C GLU A 50 30.45 -17.70 -3.35
N LEU A 51 29.17 -17.59 -3.75
CA LEU A 51 28.22 -18.69 -3.75
C LEU A 51 28.19 -19.36 -5.12
N LEU A 52 28.40 -20.67 -5.14
CA LEU A 52 28.46 -21.51 -6.34
C LEU A 52 27.32 -22.53 -6.30
N ILE A 53 26.71 -22.80 -7.45
CA ILE A 53 25.71 -23.86 -7.59
C ILE A 53 26.07 -24.79 -8.75
N ASP A 54 25.79 -26.10 -8.60
CA ASP A 54 25.87 -27.07 -9.70
C ASP A 54 24.48 -27.61 -10.02
N ARG A 55 24.12 -27.62 -11.31
CA ARG A 55 22.84 -28.12 -11.83
C ARG A 55 22.97 -29.46 -12.59
N GLY A 56 24.12 -30.13 -12.47
CA GLY A 56 24.47 -31.35 -13.21
C GLY A 56 25.27 -31.09 -14.50
N ASN A 57 25.61 -29.82 -14.80
CA ASN A 57 26.38 -29.41 -15.98
C ASN A 57 27.69 -28.66 -15.61
N GLY A 58 28.05 -28.62 -14.33
CA GLY A 58 29.21 -27.91 -13.81
C GLY A 58 28.83 -26.72 -12.91
N GLU A 59 29.82 -26.18 -12.21
CA GLU A 59 29.64 -25.10 -11.24
C GLU A 59 29.43 -23.74 -11.91
N GLU A 60 28.40 -23.02 -11.47
CA GLU A 60 28.09 -21.64 -11.87
C GLU A 60 28.20 -20.69 -10.68
N LEU A 61 28.83 -19.53 -10.88
CA LEU A 61 28.87 -18.43 -9.91
C LEU A 61 27.50 -17.74 -9.86
N LEU A 62 26.92 -17.72 -8.67
CA LEU A 62 25.56 -17.24 -8.45
C LEU A 62 25.54 -15.85 -7.80
N ALA A 63 26.34 -15.65 -6.75
CA ALA A 63 26.36 -14.41 -5.99
C ALA A 63 27.71 -14.19 -5.30
N ARG A 64 28.03 -12.93 -5.01
CA ARG A 64 29.19 -12.53 -4.22
C ARG A 64 28.73 -11.73 -3.01
N ALA A 65 29.42 -11.93 -1.89
CA ALA A 65 29.21 -11.21 -0.65
C ALA A 65 30.57 -10.90 -0.01
N THR A 66 30.60 -9.89 0.84
CA THR A 66 31.77 -9.59 1.67
C THR A 66 31.55 -10.18 3.05
N VAL A 67 32.55 -10.90 3.57
CA VAL A 67 32.56 -11.42 4.94
C VAL A 67 32.75 -10.25 5.90
N PHE A 68 31.88 -10.14 6.90
CA PHE A 68 32.02 -9.18 7.98
C PHE A 68 31.47 -9.77 9.27
N SER A 69 32.18 -9.56 10.37
CA SER A 69 31.84 -10.16 11.67
C SER A 69 31.64 -11.67 11.58
N GLN A 70 32.50 -12.35 10.83
CA GLN A 70 32.42 -13.80 10.57
C GLN A 70 31.18 -14.27 9.80
N GLN A 71 30.43 -13.36 9.18
CA GLN A 71 29.20 -13.69 8.47
C GLN A 71 29.24 -13.24 7.00
N ALA A 72 28.60 -14.01 6.12
CA ALA A 72 28.30 -13.59 4.74
C ALA A 72 26.83 -13.84 4.42
N GLN A 73 26.21 -12.89 3.71
CA GLN A 73 24.79 -12.94 3.33
C GLN A 73 24.63 -12.99 1.82
N PHE A 74 23.85 -13.96 1.32
CA PHE A 74 23.56 -14.12 -0.10
C PHE A 74 22.05 -14.03 -0.34
N ARG A 75 21.64 -13.09 -1.21
CA ARG A 75 20.24 -12.90 -1.62
C ARG A 75 20.02 -13.51 -2.99
N PHE A 76 18.94 -14.25 -3.20
CA PHE A 76 18.59 -14.78 -4.53
C PHE A 76 17.10 -15.16 -4.67
N ASP A 77 16.65 -15.34 -5.92
CA ASP A 77 15.26 -15.64 -6.27
C ASP A 77 15.01 -17.17 -6.45
N PRO A 78 14.07 -17.78 -5.68
CA PRO A 78 13.71 -19.19 -5.75
C PRO A 78 13.14 -19.68 -7.11
N LEU A 79 12.86 -18.79 -8.07
CA LEU A 79 12.52 -19.17 -9.46
C LEU A 79 13.69 -19.84 -10.20
N TYR A 80 14.94 -19.67 -9.76
CA TYR A 80 16.15 -20.13 -10.48
C TYR A 80 16.80 -21.43 -9.96
N TYR A 81 16.13 -22.20 -9.10
CA TYR A 81 16.78 -23.27 -8.31
C TYR A 81 16.32 -24.71 -8.62
N ASN A 82 16.79 -25.26 -9.75
CA ASN A 82 17.08 -26.69 -9.83
C ASN A 82 18.60 -26.84 -9.63
N PHE A 83 19.06 -27.28 -8.46
CA PHE A 83 20.48 -27.48 -8.14
C PHE A 83 20.68 -28.81 -7.44
N GLU A 84 21.80 -29.47 -7.71
CA GLU A 84 22.23 -30.72 -7.09
C GLU A 84 23.24 -30.49 -5.97
N LYS A 85 24.07 -29.43 -6.08
CA LYS A 85 25.10 -29.07 -5.09
C LYS A 85 25.21 -27.57 -4.88
N ILE A 86 25.65 -27.19 -3.69
CA ILE A 86 26.02 -25.81 -3.33
C ILE A 86 27.45 -25.80 -2.83
N GLY A 87 28.27 -24.97 -3.48
CA GLY A 87 29.66 -24.70 -3.12
C GLY A 87 29.82 -23.26 -2.63
N ILE A 88 30.82 -23.03 -1.78
CA ILE A 88 31.17 -21.71 -1.25
C ILE A 88 32.67 -21.53 -1.39
N ARG A 89 33.08 -20.38 -1.91
CA ARG A 89 34.48 -20.01 -2.06
C ARG A 89 34.78 -18.76 -1.26
N VAL A 90 35.79 -18.80 -0.39
CA VAL A 90 36.22 -17.64 0.42
C VAL A 90 37.66 -17.27 0.03
N SER A 91 37.90 -16.00 -0.29
CA SER A 91 39.23 -15.47 -0.64
C SER A 91 40.15 -15.36 0.58
N GLU A 92 41.45 -15.18 0.35
CA GLU A 92 42.53 -15.17 1.35
C GLU A 92 42.16 -14.58 2.72
N THR A 93 42.22 -15.44 3.73
CA THR A 93 42.03 -15.12 5.15
C THR A 93 43.34 -15.47 5.88
N GLY A 94 43.83 -14.61 6.77
CA GLY A 94 45.05 -14.87 7.55
C GLY A 94 45.01 -16.11 8.45
N ARG A 95 43.84 -16.77 8.57
CA ARG A 95 43.62 -18.08 9.21
C ARG A 95 42.78 -18.97 8.31
N THR A 96 42.89 -20.29 8.47
CA THR A 96 42.02 -21.25 7.77
C THR A 96 40.57 -21.02 8.20
N PRO A 97 39.66 -20.61 7.29
CA PRO A 97 38.27 -20.43 7.63
C PRO A 97 37.59 -21.80 7.76
N ALA A 98 36.59 -21.92 8.63
CA ALA A 98 35.70 -23.07 8.68
C ALA A 98 34.24 -22.60 8.66
N LEU A 99 33.42 -23.20 7.82
CA LEU A 99 31.99 -22.90 7.75
C LEU A 99 31.26 -23.63 8.88
N GLU A 100 30.71 -22.86 9.83
CA GLU A 100 30.10 -23.35 11.06
C GLU A 100 28.60 -23.61 10.88
N THR A 101 27.88 -22.62 10.34
CA THR A 101 26.42 -22.71 10.18
C THR A 101 25.97 -22.11 8.86
N VAL A 102 24.88 -22.65 8.33
CA VAL A 102 24.08 -22.03 7.26
C VAL A 102 22.65 -21.90 7.74
N ARG A 103 22.14 -20.68 7.69
CA ARG A 103 20.75 -20.35 7.98
C ARG A 103 20.10 -19.79 6.72
N ALA A 104 18.87 -20.21 6.47
CA ALA A 104 18.06 -19.73 5.36
C ALA A 104 16.82 -19.02 5.88
N TYR A 105 16.53 -17.88 5.26
CA TYR A 105 15.43 -16.99 5.60
C TYR A 105 14.57 -16.74 4.37
N SER A 106 13.25 -16.55 4.56
CA SER A 106 12.33 -16.18 3.49
C SER A 106 11.50 -14.96 3.89
N GLY A 107 11.40 -13.98 2.98
CA GLY A 107 10.63 -12.75 3.21
C GLY A 107 10.99 -11.60 2.26
N GLU A 108 11.60 -10.54 2.78
CA GLU A 108 11.92 -9.30 2.06
C GLU A 108 13.44 -9.07 1.91
N TYR A 109 14.24 -10.13 2.05
CA TYR A 109 15.70 -10.07 2.12
C TYR A 109 16.25 -9.31 3.34
N ASP A 110 15.50 -9.42 4.43
CA ASP A 110 15.79 -8.79 5.71
C ASP A 110 15.78 -9.85 6.81
N ILE A 111 16.96 -10.40 7.12
CA ILE A 111 17.11 -11.48 8.12
C ILE A 111 16.55 -11.13 9.51
N SER A 112 16.32 -9.85 9.83
CA SER A 112 15.72 -9.44 11.10
C SER A 112 14.20 -9.66 11.15
N LYS A 113 13.53 -9.66 10.00
CA LYS A 113 12.08 -9.84 9.84
C LYS A 113 11.72 -11.17 9.17
N ASP A 114 12.63 -11.69 8.36
CA ASP A 114 12.41 -12.88 7.57
C ASP A 114 12.31 -14.12 8.45
N SER A 115 11.36 -14.99 8.10
CA SER A 115 11.13 -16.23 8.82
C SER A 115 12.30 -17.17 8.59
N LEU A 116 12.90 -17.70 9.67
CA LEU A 116 13.86 -18.78 9.58
C LEU A 116 13.16 -20.01 8.98
N ILE A 117 13.61 -20.44 7.81
CA ILE A 117 13.05 -21.61 7.13
C ILE A 117 13.93 -22.86 7.33
N CYS A 118 15.23 -22.68 7.53
CA CYS A 118 16.17 -23.77 7.77
C CYS A 118 17.41 -23.26 8.51
N GLU A 119 17.91 -24.04 9.46
CA GLU A 119 19.22 -23.88 10.09
C GLU A 119 19.91 -25.24 10.09
N SER A 120 21.15 -25.28 9.61
CA SER A 120 21.99 -26.47 9.68
C SER A 120 23.37 -26.09 10.22
N VAL A 121 23.82 -26.83 11.22
CA VAL A 121 25.20 -26.78 11.73
C VAL A 121 26.02 -27.74 10.87
N ILE A 122 27.05 -27.22 10.21
CA ILE A 122 27.68 -27.94 9.10
C ILE A 122 28.94 -28.64 9.59
N GLY A 123 29.01 -29.95 9.36
CA GLY A 123 30.27 -30.70 9.35
C GLY A 123 30.92 -30.62 7.98
N SER A 124 31.35 -29.43 7.54
CA SER A 124 31.79 -29.21 6.16
C SER A 124 33.10 -29.96 5.87
N GLN A 125 33.24 -30.49 4.65
CA GLN A 125 34.51 -31.02 4.16
C GLN A 125 35.18 -29.98 3.25
N MET A 126 36.32 -29.44 3.68
CA MET A 126 37.17 -28.60 2.84
C MET A 126 37.70 -29.44 1.67
N GLN A 127 37.38 -29.08 0.43
CA GLN A 127 37.75 -29.90 -0.74
C GLN A 127 39.09 -29.51 -1.37
N SER A 128 39.49 -28.23 -1.29
CA SER A 128 40.74 -27.77 -1.89
C SER A 128 41.18 -26.41 -1.34
N GLN A 129 42.50 -26.18 -1.29
CA GLN A 129 43.12 -24.87 -1.10
C GLN A 129 43.94 -24.56 -2.35
N GLN A 130 43.59 -23.49 -3.07
CA GLN A 130 44.38 -23.02 -4.21
C GLN A 130 44.60 -21.52 -4.09
N GLN A 131 45.86 -21.07 -4.09
CA GLN A 131 46.23 -19.64 -4.10
C GLN A 131 45.50 -18.79 -3.04
N GLY A 132 45.42 -19.28 -1.79
CA GLY A 132 44.77 -18.55 -0.70
C GLY A 132 43.24 -18.60 -0.71
N VAL A 133 42.64 -19.29 -1.67
CA VAL A 133 41.19 -19.43 -1.77
C VAL A 133 40.75 -20.78 -1.18
N PHE A 134 39.76 -20.74 -0.29
CA PHE A 134 39.19 -21.90 0.39
C PHE A 134 37.85 -22.28 -0.23
N TYR A 135 37.67 -23.56 -0.53
CA TYR A 135 36.43 -24.10 -1.11
C TYR A 135 35.74 -25.07 -0.15
N PHE A 136 34.44 -24.84 0.10
CA PHE A 136 33.55 -25.65 0.92
C PHE A 136 32.38 -26.18 0.08
N GLU A 137 32.13 -27.48 0.10
CA GLU A 137 30.89 -28.07 -0.43
C GLU A 137 29.96 -28.38 0.74
N LEU A 138 28.68 -27.99 0.64
CA LEU A 138 27.68 -28.41 1.62
C LEU A 138 27.43 -29.93 1.49
N ASP A 139 27.28 -30.62 2.61
CA ASP A 139 26.95 -32.04 2.57
C ASP A 139 25.56 -32.27 1.96
N SER A 140 25.34 -33.47 1.39
CA SER A 140 24.10 -33.79 0.68
C SER A 140 22.87 -33.64 1.57
N ARG A 141 22.99 -33.96 2.86
CA ARG A 141 21.89 -33.82 3.83
C ARG A 141 21.49 -32.35 4.05
N THR A 142 22.45 -31.44 4.21
CA THR A 142 22.16 -30.00 4.36
C THR A 142 21.62 -29.43 3.05
N THR A 143 22.15 -29.85 1.92
CA THR A 143 21.67 -29.45 0.58
C THR A 143 20.22 -29.87 0.37
N ASP A 144 19.85 -31.11 0.71
CA ASP A 144 18.47 -31.61 0.64
C ASP A 144 17.53 -30.89 1.59
N GLN A 145 17.99 -30.60 2.82
CA GLN A 145 17.19 -29.86 3.80
C GLN A 145 16.89 -28.44 3.31
N LEU A 146 17.90 -27.75 2.78
CA LEU A 146 17.74 -26.42 2.21
C LEU A 146 16.84 -26.44 0.99
N TYR A 147 17.04 -27.39 0.07
CA TYR A 147 16.22 -27.56 -1.12
C TYR A 147 14.74 -27.77 -0.76
N ASN A 148 14.45 -28.63 0.22
CA ASN A 148 13.10 -28.88 0.69
C ASN A 148 12.48 -27.67 1.40
N ALA A 149 13.22 -26.95 2.23
CA ALA A 149 12.73 -25.74 2.92
C ALA A 149 12.36 -24.62 1.94
N VAL A 150 13.11 -24.50 0.83
CA VAL A 150 12.84 -23.51 -0.23
C VAL A 150 11.65 -23.92 -1.11
N HIS A 151 11.48 -25.21 -1.41
CA HIS A 151 10.46 -25.71 -2.35
C HIS A 151 9.16 -26.19 -1.70
N GLN A 152 9.14 -26.44 -0.39
CA GLN A 152 7.97 -26.96 0.34
C GLN A 152 7.69 -26.14 1.61
N ASN A 153 7.01 -24.99 1.46
CA ASN A 153 6.61 -24.17 2.60
C ASN A 153 5.51 -24.88 3.44
N TYR A 154 5.92 -25.62 4.47
CA TYR A 154 5.02 -26.39 5.34
C TYR A 154 4.08 -25.50 6.15
N THR A 155 4.50 -24.29 6.53
CA THR A 155 3.68 -23.34 7.30
C THR A 155 2.42 -22.96 6.52
N ILE A 156 2.57 -22.59 5.25
CA ILE A 156 1.43 -22.26 4.38
C ILE A 156 0.53 -23.49 4.17
N ARG A 157 1.09 -24.69 4.05
CA ARG A 157 0.32 -25.93 3.91
C ARG A 157 -0.55 -26.21 5.13
N TRP A 158 -0.03 -26.01 6.34
CA TRP A 158 -0.79 -26.16 7.57
C TRP A 158 -1.90 -25.11 7.69
N VAL A 159 -1.64 -23.86 7.29
CA VAL A 159 -2.65 -22.80 7.25
C VAL A 159 -3.77 -23.13 6.26
N LEU A 160 -3.44 -23.53 5.03
CA LEU A 160 -4.42 -23.95 4.03
C LEU A 160 -5.23 -25.17 4.49
N THR A 161 -4.57 -26.14 5.12
CA THR A 161 -5.21 -27.32 5.72
C THR A 161 -6.21 -26.92 6.81
N GLY A 162 -5.84 -25.98 7.68
CA GLY A 162 -6.71 -25.44 8.72
C GLY A 162 -7.92 -24.71 8.12
N ILE A 163 -7.71 -23.84 7.13
CA ILE A 163 -8.77 -23.09 6.43
C ILE A 163 -9.74 -24.06 5.73
N PHE A 164 -9.23 -25.02 4.95
CA PHE A 164 -10.07 -25.99 4.26
C PHE A 164 -10.85 -26.87 5.24
N SER A 165 -10.24 -27.26 6.36
CA SER A 165 -10.91 -28.02 7.42
C SER A 165 -12.04 -27.22 8.07
N ILE A 166 -11.81 -25.94 8.36
CA ILE A 166 -12.82 -25.02 8.93
C ILE A 166 -13.97 -24.80 7.95
N VAL A 167 -13.68 -24.53 6.68
CA VAL A 167 -14.69 -24.35 5.62
C VAL A 167 -15.50 -25.63 5.41
N PHE A 168 -14.85 -26.79 5.42
CA PHE A 168 -15.50 -28.09 5.31
C PHE A 168 -16.42 -28.38 6.51
N LEU A 169 -15.96 -28.10 7.74
CA LEU A 169 -16.77 -28.21 8.95
C LEU A 169 -17.98 -27.26 8.91
N MET A 170 -17.80 -26.02 8.48
CA MET A 170 -18.90 -25.06 8.30
C MET A 170 -19.90 -25.53 7.24
N ALA A 171 -19.43 -26.10 6.13
CA ALA A 171 -20.28 -26.66 5.08
C ALA A 171 -21.09 -27.87 5.59
N LEU A 172 -20.46 -28.80 6.34
CA LEU A 172 -21.15 -29.93 6.97
C LEU A 172 -22.21 -29.47 7.98
N LEU A 173 -21.91 -28.45 8.79
CA LEU A 173 -22.84 -27.87 9.77
C LEU A 173 -24.02 -27.14 9.11
N TYR A 174 -23.80 -26.50 7.96
CA TYR A 174 -24.85 -25.86 7.17
C TYR A 174 -25.77 -26.91 6.49
N MET A 175 -25.19 -28.04 6.06
CA MET A 175 -25.92 -29.15 5.45
C MET A 175 -26.66 -30.04 6.47
N SER A 176 -26.27 -30.01 7.75
CA SER A 176 -26.97 -30.66 8.86
C SER A 176 -28.34 -30.02 9.11
N LYS A 177 -29.38 -30.59 8.51
CA LYS A 177 -30.75 -30.08 8.60
C LYS A 177 -31.75 -31.17 8.96
N GLN A 178 -31.64 -31.79 10.15
CA GLN A 178 -32.80 -32.31 10.88
C GLN A 178 -32.49 -32.75 12.32
N ARG A 179 -33.25 -32.16 13.27
CA ARG A 179 -33.57 -32.61 14.64
C ARG A 179 -32.40 -32.99 15.58
N GLN A 180 -31.91 -32.00 16.32
CA GLN A 180 -31.65 -32.10 17.76
C GLN A 180 -31.67 -30.67 18.31
N LYS A 181 -32.74 -30.31 19.04
CA LYS A 181 -33.27 -28.95 19.14
C LYS A 181 -32.54 -28.05 20.15
N ASP A 182 -31.80 -28.63 21.10
CA ASP A 182 -31.13 -27.87 22.16
C ASP A 182 -29.61 -27.94 22.08
N TRP A 183 -29.04 -29.12 21.79
CA TRP A 183 -27.60 -29.30 21.58
C TRP A 183 -27.06 -28.46 20.41
N ASN A 184 -27.80 -28.30 19.31
CA ASN A 184 -27.36 -27.52 18.14
C ASN A 184 -27.31 -26.01 18.36
N LYS A 185 -28.07 -25.45 19.32
CA LYS A 185 -27.96 -24.01 19.61
C LYS A 185 -26.69 -23.75 20.42
N LEU A 186 -26.45 -24.57 21.44
CA LEU A 186 -25.29 -24.44 22.31
C LEU A 186 -24.00 -24.78 21.56
N LEU A 187 -24.00 -25.80 20.67
CA LEU A 187 -22.86 -26.06 19.78
C LEU A 187 -22.69 -24.97 18.72
N ARG A 188 -23.74 -24.40 18.11
CA ARG A 188 -23.56 -23.35 17.08
C ARG A 188 -23.09 -22.02 17.66
N TYR A 189 -23.62 -21.62 18.81
CA TYR A 189 -23.14 -20.44 19.53
C TYR A 189 -21.79 -20.71 20.18
N GLY A 190 -21.60 -21.90 20.77
CA GLY A 190 -20.34 -22.36 21.34
C GLY A 190 -19.23 -22.47 20.29
N LEU A 191 -19.52 -22.87 19.05
CA LEU A 191 -18.55 -22.97 17.97
C LEU A 191 -18.28 -21.61 17.30
N LEU A 192 -19.25 -20.69 17.25
CA LEU A 192 -19.00 -19.29 16.88
C LEU A 192 -18.15 -18.57 17.94
N ILE A 193 -18.42 -18.85 19.21
CA ILE A 193 -17.61 -18.38 20.34
C ILE A 193 -16.24 -19.06 20.31
N PHE A 194 -16.13 -20.35 19.98
CA PHE A 194 -14.87 -21.08 19.92
C PHE A 194 -14.03 -20.70 18.71
N CYS A 195 -14.62 -20.49 17.52
CA CYS A 195 -13.93 -19.89 16.38
C CYS A 195 -13.56 -18.44 16.67
N GLY A 196 -14.41 -17.68 17.36
CA GLY A 196 -14.08 -16.34 17.86
C GLY A 196 -12.91 -16.38 18.84
N ILE A 197 -12.90 -17.32 19.79
CA ILE A 197 -11.83 -17.53 20.78
C ILE A 197 -10.56 -18.05 20.12
N ILE A 198 -10.63 -18.93 19.12
CA ILE A 198 -9.46 -19.39 18.37
C ILE A 198 -8.92 -18.27 17.49
N VAL A 199 -9.76 -17.47 16.84
CA VAL A 199 -9.32 -16.30 16.10
C VAL A 199 -8.70 -15.28 17.07
N ILE A 200 -9.34 -14.99 18.20
CA ILE A 200 -8.79 -14.14 19.26
C ILE A 200 -7.48 -14.75 19.80
N TYR A 201 -7.41 -16.04 20.08
CA TYR A 201 -6.21 -16.72 20.59
C TYR A 201 -5.08 -16.73 19.55
N VAL A 202 -5.36 -17.01 18.28
CA VAL A 202 -4.38 -16.92 17.20
C VAL A 202 -3.96 -15.47 16.98
N LEU A 203 -4.85 -14.49 17.15
CA LEU A 203 -4.52 -13.06 17.09
C LEU A 203 -3.73 -12.59 18.32
N PHE A 204 -3.95 -13.18 19.50
CA PHE A 204 -3.32 -12.77 20.76
C PHE A 204 -2.02 -13.51 21.08
N ASN A 205 -1.86 -14.74 20.60
CA ASN A 205 -0.79 -15.67 20.99
C ASN A 205 0.12 -16.08 19.82
N SER A 206 -0.05 -15.49 18.64
CA SER A 206 0.93 -15.62 17.58
C SER A 206 1.97 -14.51 17.70
N ASP A 207 3.22 -14.76 17.25
CA ASP A 207 4.31 -13.77 17.25
C ASP A 207 3.93 -12.45 16.52
N PHE A 208 2.80 -12.42 15.81
CA PHE A 208 2.17 -11.28 15.13
C PHE A 208 1.75 -10.12 16.06
N ASN A 209 1.67 -10.33 17.38
CA ASN A 209 1.44 -9.27 18.37
C ASN A 209 2.73 -8.67 18.95
N ARG A 210 3.89 -9.23 18.59
CA ARG A 210 5.21 -8.69 18.98
C ARG A 210 5.72 -7.65 17.99
N GLU A 211 4.82 -6.85 17.41
CA GLU A 211 5.25 -5.59 16.83
C GLU A 211 5.50 -4.62 17.96
N GLU A 212 6.75 -4.59 18.39
CA GLU A 212 7.31 -3.52 19.18
C GLU A 212 7.44 -2.29 18.24
N ALA A 213 6.86 -1.15 18.63
CA ALA A 213 6.94 0.07 17.85
C ALA A 213 8.35 0.66 17.96
N LEU A 214 8.96 0.98 16.82
CA LEU A 214 10.19 1.76 16.77
C LEU A 214 9.91 3.16 17.30
N ASN A 215 10.41 3.45 18.50
CA ASN A 215 10.59 4.83 18.94
C ASN A 215 12.02 5.21 18.58
N PRO A 216 12.26 5.90 17.45
CA PRO A 216 13.59 6.40 17.15
C PRO A 216 13.92 7.46 18.21
N VAL A 217 14.98 7.20 18.96
CA VAL A 217 15.54 8.20 19.87
C VAL A 217 16.85 8.64 19.26
N ARG A 218 17.00 9.96 19.08
CA ARG A 218 18.25 10.55 18.63
C ARG A 218 19.29 10.40 19.72
N LEU A 219 20.49 9.97 19.34
CA LEU A 219 21.62 9.91 20.28
C LEU A 219 21.93 11.26 20.93
N SER A 220 21.70 12.40 20.26
CA SER A 220 21.90 13.72 20.86
C SER A 220 20.85 14.09 21.92
N GLU A 221 19.64 13.51 21.87
CA GLU A 221 18.54 13.79 22.80
C GLU A 221 18.62 12.96 24.09
N THR A 222 19.29 11.80 24.09
CA THR A 222 19.53 11.01 25.31
C THR A 222 20.60 11.62 26.22
N ALA A 223 21.35 12.61 25.74
CA ALA A 223 22.39 13.32 26.47
C ALA A 223 21.85 14.41 27.42
N VAL A 224 20.53 14.67 27.40
CA VAL A 224 19.87 15.72 28.18
C VAL A 224 19.04 15.10 29.31
N THR A 225 19.73 14.49 30.28
CA THR A 225 19.16 14.16 31.59
C THR A 225 19.98 14.79 32.70
N SER A 226 20.09 16.11 32.68
CA SER A 226 20.42 16.92 33.86
C SER A 226 19.73 18.28 33.71
N ASP A 227 19.45 18.94 34.83
CA ASP A 227 18.51 20.06 35.07
C ASP A 227 18.56 21.34 34.17
N ASP A 228 19.20 21.31 33.00
CA ASP A 228 19.43 22.47 32.12
C ASP A 228 18.54 22.51 30.85
N ALA A 229 17.38 21.84 30.85
CA ALA A 229 16.45 21.86 29.70
C ALA A 229 15.84 23.25 29.38
N GLU A 230 16.01 24.25 30.24
CA GLU A 230 15.48 25.61 30.04
C GLU A 230 16.39 26.52 29.19
N ASN A 231 17.59 26.09 28.78
CA ASN A 231 18.54 26.93 28.02
C ASN A 231 19.09 26.25 26.74
N LEU A 232 18.23 25.68 25.90
CA LEU A 232 18.64 25.30 24.54
C LEU A 232 18.62 26.55 23.62
N PRO A 233 19.74 26.92 22.97
CA PRO A 233 19.71 27.95 21.93
C PRO A 233 18.90 27.45 20.72
N GLU A 234 18.00 28.29 20.19
CA GLU A 234 17.16 28.06 18.98
C GLU A 234 17.96 27.92 17.65
N SER A 235 19.27 27.68 17.69
CA SER A 235 20.10 27.54 16.49
C SER A 235 20.15 26.10 15.99
N GLU A 236 20.08 25.90 14.67
CA GLU A 236 20.29 24.61 14.01
C GLU A 236 21.56 23.89 14.53
N PRO A 237 21.52 22.56 14.74
CA PRO A 237 22.71 21.82 15.15
C PRO A 237 23.79 21.95 14.07
N GLU A 238 25.00 22.39 14.45
CA GLU A 238 26.16 22.38 13.55
C GLU A 238 26.45 20.93 13.13
N LEU A 239 26.14 20.61 11.87
CA LEU A 239 26.39 19.32 11.26
C LEU A 239 27.80 19.28 10.67
N ARG A 240 28.57 18.26 11.05
CA ARG A 240 29.91 18.00 10.51
C ARG A 240 29.93 16.65 9.81
N GLY A 241 30.45 16.62 8.58
CA GLY A 241 30.73 15.37 7.89
C GLY A 241 32.06 14.77 8.34
N ILE A 242 32.08 13.46 8.60
CA ILE A 242 33.27 12.67 8.90
C ILE A 242 33.55 11.74 7.71
N SER A 243 34.78 11.77 7.21
CA SER A 243 35.21 10.91 6.10
C SER A 243 35.36 9.45 6.52
N LEU A 244 34.98 8.53 5.64
CA LEU A 244 34.95 7.08 5.89
C LEU A 244 36.31 6.37 5.69
N ASN A 245 37.42 7.10 5.83
CA ASN A 245 38.75 6.57 5.52
C ASN A 245 39.38 5.82 6.71
N GLN A 246 38.76 5.90 7.88
CA GLN A 246 39.22 5.30 9.13
C GLN A 246 38.03 4.66 9.85
N PRO A 247 38.27 3.66 10.72
CA PRO A 247 37.22 3.10 11.58
C PRO A 247 36.63 4.19 12.48
N ILE A 248 35.31 4.20 12.62
CA ILE A 248 34.58 5.14 13.48
C ILE A 248 33.88 4.32 14.56
N LYS A 249 34.00 4.74 15.82
CA LYS A 249 33.36 4.08 16.96
C LYS A 249 32.56 5.07 17.78
N GLN A 250 31.29 4.78 18.05
CA GLN A 250 30.43 5.57 18.93
C GLN A 250 29.95 4.71 20.08
N ARG A 251 30.25 5.10 21.33
CA ARG A 251 29.63 4.50 22.52
C ARG A 251 28.31 5.17 22.83
N PHE A 252 27.35 4.44 23.40
CA PHE A 252 26.10 5.01 23.93
C PHE A 252 25.50 4.12 25.03
N THR A 253 24.71 4.72 25.92
CA THR A 253 23.94 4.00 26.94
C THR A 253 22.51 3.76 26.47
N THR A 254 21.94 2.59 26.75
CA THR A 254 20.55 2.28 26.40
C THR A 254 19.56 2.95 27.34
N VAL A 255 18.52 3.56 26.75
CA VAL A 255 17.42 4.20 27.50
C VAL A 255 16.18 3.28 27.58
N PHE A 256 16.19 2.15 26.88
CA PHE A 256 15.10 1.15 26.91
C PHE A 256 15.65 -0.28 26.84
N GLU A 257 14.81 -1.26 27.18
CA GLU A 257 15.19 -2.67 27.38
C GLU A 257 15.50 -3.47 26.10
N LYS A 258 15.27 -2.90 24.91
CA LYS A 258 15.53 -3.64 23.65
C LYS A 258 15.78 -2.70 22.47
N ILE A 259 16.94 -2.88 21.84
CA ILE A 259 17.35 -2.22 20.59
C ILE A 259 16.88 -3.07 19.41
N GLN A 260 16.24 -2.42 18.44
CA GLN A 260 15.70 -3.08 17.24
C GLN A 260 16.37 -2.67 15.94
N ASN A 261 16.82 -1.42 15.83
CA ASN A 261 17.61 -0.98 14.68
C ASN A 261 18.47 0.24 15.04
N LEU A 262 19.36 0.55 14.12
CA LEU A 262 20.27 1.67 14.14
C LEU A 262 20.21 2.32 12.76
N LYS A 263 19.79 3.59 12.68
CA LYS A 263 19.83 4.38 11.43
C LYS A 263 20.95 5.41 11.51
N LEU A 264 21.95 5.29 10.64
CA LEU A 264 23.10 6.21 10.52
C LEU A 264 22.92 7.12 9.31
N TYR A 265 23.08 8.42 9.49
CA TYR A 265 22.81 9.41 8.44
C TYR A 265 24.08 9.89 7.74
N PHE A 266 23.99 10.09 6.43
CA PHE A 266 25.10 10.54 5.59
C PHE A 266 24.76 11.87 4.92
N GLN A 267 25.78 12.65 4.61
CA GLN A 267 25.62 13.90 3.89
C GLN A 267 25.15 13.59 2.46
N PRO A 268 24.04 14.18 1.99
CA PRO A 268 23.57 13.97 0.63
C PRO A 268 24.59 14.53 -0.36
N SER A 269 24.95 13.72 -1.37
CA SER A 269 25.82 14.14 -2.46
C SER A 269 25.16 15.27 -3.24
N LYS A 270 25.88 16.39 -3.43
CA LYS A 270 25.41 17.54 -4.22
C LYS A 270 25.65 17.38 -5.73
N ILE A 271 26.18 16.23 -6.15
CA ILE A 271 26.68 16.01 -7.51
C ILE A 271 25.86 14.89 -8.13
N GLU A 272 25.16 15.18 -9.23
CA GLU A 272 24.68 14.14 -10.14
C GLU A 272 25.90 13.40 -10.69
N VAL A 273 26.16 12.21 -10.15
CA VAL A 273 27.27 11.35 -10.59
C VAL A 273 26.88 10.77 -11.95
N SER A 274 27.65 11.05 -13.00
CA SER A 274 27.47 10.45 -14.32
C SER A 274 27.57 8.92 -14.25
N GLU A 275 26.93 8.19 -15.17
CA GLU A 275 26.95 6.71 -15.20
C GLU A 275 28.39 6.13 -15.22
N GLU A 276 29.33 6.78 -15.94
CA GLU A 276 30.75 6.41 -15.94
C GLU A 276 31.46 6.60 -14.58
N ALA A 277 30.95 7.47 -13.71
CA ALA A 277 31.48 7.69 -12.38
C ALA A 277 30.80 6.79 -11.32
N GLN A 278 29.56 6.36 -11.55
CA GLN A 278 28.88 5.34 -10.73
C GLN A 278 29.56 3.97 -10.85
N GLU A 279 30.06 3.58 -12.04
CA GLU A 279 30.83 2.34 -12.23
C GLU A 279 32.15 2.31 -11.41
N LYS A 280 32.66 3.46 -10.96
CA LYS A 280 33.90 3.58 -10.18
C LYS A 280 33.68 3.56 -8.65
N ILE A 281 32.42 3.62 -8.19
CA ILE A 281 32.07 3.60 -6.77
C ILE A 281 31.83 2.15 -6.36
N ASN A 282 32.84 1.53 -5.75
CA ASN A 282 32.77 0.15 -5.24
C ASN A 282 33.06 0.06 -3.73
N GLY A 283 33.00 1.19 -3.01
CA GLY A 283 33.19 1.26 -1.56
C GLY A 283 32.18 0.38 -0.80
N VAL A 284 32.65 -0.34 0.22
CA VAL A 284 31.86 -1.22 1.08
C VAL A 284 32.15 -0.92 2.54
N ILE A 285 31.10 -0.70 3.34
CA ILE A 285 31.18 -0.38 4.77
C ILE A 285 30.59 -1.53 5.58
N GLY A 286 31.32 -1.98 6.59
CA GLY A 286 30.80 -2.86 7.64
C GLY A 286 30.32 -2.04 8.82
N VAL A 287 29.13 -2.32 9.33
CA VAL A 287 28.60 -1.71 10.56
C VAL A 287 28.26 -2.83 11.55
N ARG A 288 28.79 -2.75 12.77
CA ARG A 288 28.47 -3.68 13.85
C ARG A 288 28.06 -2.96 15.12
N LEU A 289 27.13 -3.59 15.83
CA LEU A 289 26.68 -3.20 17.17
C LEU A 289 27.27 -4.19 18.18
N LEU A 290 27.98 -3.66 19.17
CA LEU A 290 28.64 -4.40 20.24
C LEU A 290 27.96 -4.10 21.58
N ASN A 291 27.80 -5.12 22.42
CA ASN A 291 27.39 -4.93 23.81
C ASN A 291 28.57 -4.49 24.71
N GLU A 292 28.33 -4.36 26.01
CA GLU A 292 29.33 -3.93 27.00
C GLU A 292 30.55 -4.88 27.06
N ASP A 293 30.32 -6.18 26.86
CA ASP A 293 31.36 -7.21 26.80
C ASP A 293 32.10 -7.28 25.44
N SER A 294 31.84 -6.33 24.54
CA SER A 294 32.38 -6.30 23.16
C SER A 294 31.99 -7.51 22.31
N GLN A 295 30.88 -8.19 22.63
CA GLN A 295 30.29 -9.23 21.80
C GLN A 295 29.39 -8.61 20.73
N ILE A 296 29.35 -9.23 19.56
CA ILE A 296 28.60 -8.75 18.40
C ILE A 296 27.11 -9.08 18.60
N VAL A 297 26.30 -8.02 18.67
CA VAL A 297 24.84 -8.10 18.83
C VAL A 297 24.15 -8.12 17.47
N SER A 298 24.64 -7.30 16.53
CA SER A 298 24.22 -7.31 15.13
C SER A 298 25.33 -6.77 14.25
N SER A 299 25.37 -7.20 12.99
CA SER A 299 26.30 -6.67 12.00
C SER A 299 25.72 -6.70 10.59
N GLY A 300 26.20 -5.82 9.72
CA GLY A 300 25.75 -5.74 8.34
C GLY A 300 26.81 -5.11 7.45
N VAL A 301 26.70 -5.38 6.16
CA VAL A 301 27.59 -4.84 5.11
C VAL A 301 26.75 -4.05 4.13
N PHE A 302 27.20 -2.85 3.79
CA PHE A 302 26.45 -1.88 3.00
C PHE A 302 27.33 -1.29 1.90
N SER A 303 26.77 -1.14 0.70
CA SER A 303 27.48 -0.55 -0.42
C SER A 303 27.41 0.98 -0.38
N ALA A 304 28.50 1.65 -0.77
CA ALA A 304 28.53 3.11 -0.85
C ALA A 304 27.48 3.67 -1.82
N LEU A 305 27.19 2.95 -2.90
CA LEU A 305 26.15 3.30 -3.88
C LEU A 305 24.75 3.30 -3.27
N GLU A 306 24.42 2.28 -2.47
CA GLU A 306 23.13 2.20 -1.76
C GLU A 306 22.99 3.38 -0.78
N ILE A 307 24.03 3.65 0.01
CA ILE A 307 24.03 4.74 0.99
C ILE A 307 23.90 6.11 0.31
N GLN A 308 24.56 6.32 -0.82
CA GLN A 308 24.47 7.57 -1.57
C GLN A 308 23.06 7.79 -2.14
N THR A 309 22.37 6.71 -2.51
CA THR A 309 20.99 6.76 -3.04
C THR A 309 19.98 7.06 -1.94
N THR A 310 20.15 6.48 -0.75
CA THR A 310 19.19 6.58 0.36
C THR A 310 19.48 7.77 1.29
N GLY A 311 20.74 8.22 1.39
CA GLY A 311 21.20 9.24 2.34
C GLY A 311 21.32 8.74 3.78
N TYR A 312 21.03 7.46 4.05
CA TYR A 312 21.15 6.83 5.35
C TYR A 312 21.36 5.32 5.22
N LEU A 313 21.85 4.71 6.30
CA LEU A 313 22.06 3.27 6.43
C LEU A 313 21.28 2.75 7.63
N GLU A 314 20.61 1.61 7.50
CA GLU A 314 19.86 0.99 8.58
C GLU A 314 20.41 -0.40 8.92
N LEU A 315 20.97 -0.56 10.12
CA LEU A 315 21.35 -1.85 10.69
C LEU A 315 20.23 -2.35 11.61
N LYS A 316 19.57 -3.45 11.25
CA LYS A 316 18.51 -4.06 12.05
C LYS A 316 19.07 -5.07 13.05
N VAL A 317 18.40 -5.24 14.19
CA VAL A 317 18.82 -6.04 15.34
C VAL A 317 17.72 -7.05 15.66
N ARG A 318 18.02 -8.34 15.50
CA ARG A 318 17.01 -9.41 15.56
C ARG A 318 16.56 -9.73 16.99
N GLU A 319 17.50 -9.78 17.94
CA GLU A 319 17.23 -10.13 19.33
C GLU A 319 18.27 -9.50 20.27
N SER A 320 18.08 -8.23 20.66
CA SER A 320 18.81 -7.69 21.81
C SER A 320 17.92 -7.74 23.05
N GLN A 321 18.37 -8.39 24.11
CA GLN A 321 17.89 -8.10 25.45
C GLN A 321 18.94 -7.18 26.06
N SER A 322 18.66 -5.89 26.14
CA SER A 322 19.53 -4.91 26.79
C SER A 322 18.98 -4.61 28.17
N ARG A 323 19.81 -4.55 29.20
CA ARG A 323 19.36 -3.97 30.47
C ARG A 323 19.41 -2.45 30.37
N LEU A 324 18.44 -1.78 30.97
CA LEU A 324 18.41 -0.32 31.07
C LEU A 324 19.73 0.17 31.69
N GLY A 325 20.44 1.08 31.02
CA GLY A 325 21.72 1.60 31.51
C GLY A 325 22.97 0.80 31.08
N GLU A 326 22.83 -0.24 30.25
CA GLU A 326 23.99 -0.92 29.66
C GLU A 326 24.62 -0.09 28.52
N ASN A 327 25.94 -0.21 28.38
CA ASN A 327 26.70 0.50 27.36
C ASN A 327 26.85 -0.35 26.10
N TYR A 328 26.57 0.24 24.95
CA TYR A 328 26.76 -0.35 23.63
C TYR A 328 27.76 0.46 22.83
N SER A 329 28.35 -0.16 21.80
CA SER A 329 29.16 0.57 20.84
C SER A 329 28.83 0.22 19.40
N ILE A 330 28.71 1.26 18.58
CA ILE A 330 28.58 1.18 17.13
C ILE A 330 29.99 1.27 16.58
N GLU A 331 30.39 0.31 15.75
CA GLU A 331 31.62 0.39 14.98
C GLU A 331 31.32 0.36 13.48
N ILE A 332 31.90 1.32 12.77
CA ILE A 332 31.80 1.52 11.33
C ILE A 332 33.19 1.31 10.76
N VAL A 333 33.34 0.35 9.86
CA VAL A 333 34.63 -0.07 9.33
C VAL A 333 34.60 0.00 7.80
N PRO A 334 35.49 0.77 7.16
CA PRO A 334 35.66 0.69 5.71
C PRO A 334 36.34 -0.64 5.35
N LEU A 335 35.67 -1.48 4.56
CA LEU A 335 36.14 -2.84 4.24
C LEU A 335 36.93 -2.89 2.94
N SER A 336 36.41 -2.32 1.86
CA SER A 336 37.08 -2.30 0.56
C SER A 336 36.49 -1.25 -0.38
N GLY A 337 37.20 -0.92 -1.46
CA GLY A 337 36.72 -0.05 -2.55
C GLY A 337 36.95 1.45 -2.35
N ASN A 338 36.62 2.22 -3.39
CA ASN A 338 36.73 3.68 -3.39
C ASN A 338 35.43 4.31 -2.90
N PHE A 339 35.53 5.16 -1.87
CA PHE A 339 34.43 5.99 -1.39
C PHE A 339 34.43 7.35 -2.10
N PRO A 340 33.26 7.89 -2.47
CA PRO A 340 33.14 9.27 -2.95
C PRO A 340 33.65 10.25 -1.87
N ALA A 341 34.38 11.29 -2.27
CA ALA A 341 34.96 12.27 -1.33
C ALA A 341 33.89 13.07 -0.55
N ASP A 342 32.69 13.13 -1.11
CA ASP A 342 31.49 13.78 -0.59
C ASP A 342 30.58 12.86 0.23
N LEU A 343 30.82 11.54 0.24
CA LEU A 343 30.11 10.61 1.10
C LEU A 343 30.70 10.65 2.52
N GLN A 344 30.11 11.50 3.36
CA GLN A 344 30.55 11.71 4.75
C GLN A 344 29.44 11.32 5.71
N ILE A 345 29.77 10.61 6.79
CA ILE A 345 28.81 10.33 7.85
C ILE A 345 28.57 11.61 8.65
N LEU A 346 27.31 11.90 8.96
CA LEU A 346 26.94 13.10 9.70
C LEU A 346 27.17 12.90 11.20
N ALA A 347 27.79 13.90 11.82
CA ALA A 347 27.87 14.06 13.27
C ALA A 347 27.33 15.44 13.66
N GLU A 348 26.83 15.55 14.88
CA GLU A 348 26.27 16.77 15.47
C GLU A 348 26.86 17.03 16.85
N ARG A 349 26.77 18.27 17.36
CA ARG A 349 27.24 18.59 18.71
C ARG A 349 26.40 17.87 19.77
N GLY A 350 27.07 17.25 20.75
CA GLY A 350 26.45 16.52 21.86
C GLY A 350 27.25 16.62 23.16
N SER A 351 26.62 16.26 24.30
CA SER A 351 27.18 16.40 25.66
C SER A 351 28.12 15.25 26.06
N PHE A 352 29.08 15.56 26.93
CA PHE A 352 30.11 14.68 27.47
C PHE A 352 29.61 13.86 28.67
N GLU A 353 29.16 12.65 28.41
CA GLU A 353 29.26 11.57 29.41
C GLU A 353 30.23 10.51 28.86
N ASP A 354 31.01 9.84 29.74
CA ASP A 354 31.97 8.79 29.35
C ASP A 354 31.34 7.68 28.48
N ALA A 355 30.02 7.57 28.53
CA ALA A 355 29.23 6.63 27.76
C ALA A 355 28.85 7.08 26.34
N GLN A 356 29.04 8.34 25.95
CA GLN A 356 28.69 8.87 24.61
C GLN A 356 29.90 9.28 23.74
N MET A 357 31.07 8.69 23.99
CA MET A 357 32.31 9.02 23.31
C MET A 357 32.34 8.57 21.84
N LEU A 358 32.65 9.51 20.93
CA LEU A 358 32.98 9.27 19.52
C LEU A 358 34.49 9.14 19.33
N THR A 359 34.93 8.12 18.60
CA THR A 359 36.33 7.90 18.22
C THR A 359 36.43 7.77 16.70
N VAL A 360 37.32 8.54 16.08
CA VAL A 360 37.66 8.43 14.65
C VAL A 360 39.11 7.98 14.56
N GLY A 361 39.33 6.75 14.07
CA GLY A 361 40.63 6.09 14.14
C GLY A 361 41.07 5.87 15.60
N GLU A 362 42.18 6.49 15.99
CA GLU A 362 42.69 6.47 17.37
C GLU A 362 42.37 7.74 18.17
N LYS A 363 41.69 8.73 17.57
CA LYS A 363 41.41 10.02 18.21
C LYS A 363 39.99 10.06 18.76
N ALA A 364 39.86 10.40 20.04
CA ALA A 364 38.56 10.73 20.63
C ALA A 364 38.13 12.13 20.18
N GLU A 365 36.94 12.23 19.59
CA GLU A 365 36.25 13.50 19.32
C GLU A 365 35.32 13.77 20.50
N THR A 366 35.54 14.91 21.13
CA THR A 366 35.03 15.22 22.46
C THR A 366 33.68 15.93 22.44
N ASP A 367 33.40 16.70 21.39
CA ASP A 367 32.22 17.57 21.34
C ASP A 367 31.18 17.12 20.29
N MET A 368 31.31 15.88 19.79
CA MET A 368 30.57 15.40 18.62
C MET A 368 30.00 14.00 18.87
N VAL A 369 28.77 13.78 18.43
CA VAL A 369 28.07 12.48 18.44
C VAL A 369 27.61 12.17 17.02
N LEU A 370 27.64 10.90 16.62
CA LEU A 370 27.10 10.51 15.31
C LEU A 370 25.61 10.83 15.23
N ARG A 371 25.18 11.41 14.10
CA ARG A 371 23.77 11.58 13.78
C ARG A 371 23.18 10.19 13.53
N CYS A 372 22.51 9.67 14.54
CA CYS A 372 22.04 8.31 14.57
C CYS A 372 20.74 8.21 15.35
N ASP A 373 19.78 7.49 14.78
CA ASP A 373 18.55 7.11 15.47
C ASP A 373 18.65 5.67 15.93
N ILE A 374 18.46 5.45 17.23
CA ILE A 374 18.33 4.10 17.79
C ILE A 374 16.84 3.80 17.92
N GLY A 375 16.38 2.77 17.21
CA GLY A 375 15.02 2.29 17.36
C GLY A 375 14.91 1.38 18.56
N TYR A 376 14.16 1.82 19.56
CA TYR A 376 13.84 1.00 20.72
C TYR A 376 12.48 0.34 20.59
N ALA A 377 12.31 -0.80 21.26
CA ALA A 377 11.06 -1.50 21.40
C ALA A 377 10.06 -0.74 22.30
N GLY A 378 9.13 0.00 21.70
CA GLY A 378 7.94 0.52 22.35
C GLY A 378 6.76 -0.44 22.28
N THR A 379 5.75 -0.28 23.14
CA THR A 379 4.47 -0.98 22.95
C THR A 379 3.74 -0.36 21.76
N SER A 380 3.75 -1.03 20.60
CA SER A 380 2.97 -0.56 19.45
C SER A 380 1.49 -0.55 19.78
N ARG A 381 0.81 0.53 19.39
CA ARG A 381 -0.66 0.59 19.43
C ARG A 381 -1.29 -0.14 18.23
N ILE A 382 -0.50 -0.51 17.21
CA ILE A 382 -0.99 -1.16 15.99
C ILE A 382 -1.68 -2.52 16.30
N PRO A 383 -1.13 -3.42 17.13
CA PRO A 383 -1.82 -4.64 17.57
C PRO A 383 -3.20 -4.38 18.23
N GLN A 384 -3.29 -3.34 19.05
CA GLN A 384 -4.55 -2.94 19.69
C GLN A 384 -5.56 -2.41 18.67
N ILE A 385 -5.09 -1.61 17.70
CA ILE A 385 -5.90 -1.09 16.58
C ILE A 385 -6.40 -2.26 15.71
N ARG A 386 -5.53 -3.21 15.34
CA ARG A 386 -5.89 -4.44 14.60
C ARG A 386 -7.03 -5.17 15.30
N THR A 387 -6.86 -5.42 16.60
CA THR A 387 -7.85 -6.13 17.41
C THR A 387 -9.19 -5.37 17.46
N LEU A 388 -9.15 -4.06 17.70
CA LEU A 388 -10.36 -3.23 17.78
C LEU A 388 -11.11 -3.18 16.44
N VAL A 389 -10.39 -3.06 15.32
CA VAL A 389 -10.96 -3.09 13.97
C VAL A 389 -11.64 -4.44 13.70
N LEU A 390 -10.96 -5.55 14.00
CA LEU A 390 -11.52 -6.89 13.78
C LEU A 390 -12.78 -7.15 14.62
N ILE A 391 -12.75 -6.77 15.90
CA ILE A 391 -13.92 -6.86 16.78
C ILE A 391 -15.07 -6.01 16.22
N GLY A 392 -14.80 -4.77 15.82
CA GLY A 392 -15.79 -3.87 15.23
C GLY A 392 -16.45 -4.43 13.97
N LEU A 393 -15.65 -4.94 13.03
CA LEU A 393 -16.14 -5.56 11.80
C LEU A 393 -16.92 -6.85 12.07
N PHE A 394 -16.46 -7.67 13.01
CA PHE A 394 -17.14 -8.90 13.41
C PHE A 394 -18.52 -8.61 14.04
N LEU A 395 -18.58 -7.63 14.95
CA LEU A 395 -19.84 -7.17 15.55
C LEU A 395 -20.80 -6.62 14.47
N LEU A 396 -20.29 -5.87 13.50
CA LEU A 396 -21.08 -5.35 12.38
C LEU A 396 -21.66 -6.47 11.50
N LEU A 397 -20.88 -7.53 11.23
CA LEU A 397 -21.31 -8.70 10.48
C LEU A 397 -22.39 -9.48 11.24
N ILE A 398 -22.19 -9.75 12.53
CA ILE A 398 -23.19 -10.40 13.39
C ILE A 398 -24.46 -9.56 13.41
N PHE A 399 -24.34 -8.26 13.63
CA PHE A 399 -25.47 -7.33 13.63
C PHE A 399 -26.28 -7.42 12.33
N THR A 400 -25.60 -7.42 11.17
CA THR A 400 -26.22 -7.49 9.85
C THR A 400 -27.04 -8.77 9.65
N VAL A 401 -26.60 -9.90 10.22
CA VAL A 401 -27.31 -11.19 10.13
C VAL A 401 -28.38 -11.34 11.21
N ALA A 402 -28.12 -10.81 12.41
CA ALA A 402 -28.96 -11.01 13.60
C ALA A 402 -30.02 -9.92 13.82
N TYR A 403 -30.05 -8.84 13.02
CA TYR A 403 -30.93 -7.68 13.24
C TYR A 403 -32.41 -8.03 13.49
N ARG A 404 -32.93 -9.07 12.81
CA ARG A 404 -34.32 -9.54 13.01
C ARG A 404 -34.53 -10.19 14.38
N LYS A 405 -33.53 -10.93 14.89
CA LYS A 405 -33.57 -11.53 16.24
C LYS A 405 -33.45 -10.47 17.33
N LEU A 406 -32.81 -9.34 17.02
CA LEU A 406 -32.71 -8.18 17.90
C LEU A 406 -33.96 -7.28 17.87
N HIS A 407 -35.02 -7.67 17.16
CA HIS A 407 -36.25 -6.89 16.99
C HIS A 407 -36.03 -5.49 16.36
N ILE A 408 -34.96 -5.31 15.59
CA ILE A 408 -34.62 -4.05 14.92
C ILE A 408 -35.26 -4.00 13.53
N LYS A 409 -35.88 -2.86 13.18
CA LYS A 409 -36.42 -2.60 11.84
C LYS A 409 -35.29 -2.59 10.82
N SER A 410 -35.53 -3.12 9.62
CA SER A 410 -34.49 -3.22 8.58
C SER A 410 -33.96 -1.85 8.13
N GLU A 411 -34.79 -0.79 8.17
CA GLU A 411 -34.38 0.58 7.89
C GLU A 411 -33.39 1.13 8.92
N THR A 412 -33.64 0.86 10.20
CA THR A 412 -32.76 1.23 11.31
C THR A 412 -31.45 0.42 11.24
N ALA A 413 -31.54 -0.86 10.86
CA ALA A 413 -30.35 -1.68 10.64
C ALA A 413 -29.48 -1.14 9.50
N ALA A 414 -30.08 -0.74 8.37
CA ALA A 414 -29.34 -0.10 7.28
C ALA A 414 -28.64 1.19 7.73
N LEU A 415 -29.31 2.03 8.53
CA LEU A 415 -28.72 3.24 9.09
C LEU A 415 -27.51 2.94 9.97
N PHE A 416 -27.63 1.98 10.91
CA PHE A 416 -26.51 1.60 11.79
C PHE A 416 -25.35 0.99 11.02
N ILE A 417 -25.60 0.28 9.91
CA ILE A 417 -24.53 -0.20 9.03
C ILE A 417 -23.74 0.98 8.45
N TYR A 418 -24.42 2.00 7.91
CA TYR A 418 -23.72 3.17 7.38
C TYR A 418 -22.98 3.96 8.45
N LEU A 419 -23.56 4.12 9.64
CA LEU A 419 -22.87 4.80 10.76
C LEU A 419 -21.61 4.04 11.20
N GLY A 420 -21.70 2.71 11.34
CA GLY A 420 -20.54 1.87 11.67
C GLY A 420 -19.46 1.92 10.59
N MET A 421 -19.85 1.85 9.32
CA MET A 421 -18.93 1.92 8.18
C MET A 421 -18.33 3.32 7.99
N PHE A 422 -19.07 4.37 8.34
CA PHE A 422 -18.55 5.75 8.32
C PHE A 422 -17.52 5.95 9.43
N ALA A 423 -17.82 5.50 10.65
CA ALA A 423 -16.85 5.51 11.76
C ALA A 423 -15.59 4.70 11.42
N TYR A 424 -15.77 3.53 10.80
CA TYR A 424 -14.66 2.72 10.27
C TYR A 424 -13.81 3.49 9.25
N SER A 425 -14.43 4.20 8.31
CA SER A 425 -13.73 4.99 7.30
C SER A 425 -12.99 6.18 7.90
N VAL A 426 -13.59 6.88 8.87
CA VAL A 426 -12.93 7.96 9.62
C VAL A 426 -11.70 7.41 10.37
N GLY A 427 -11.85 6.25 11.02
CA GLY A 427 -10.74 5.57 11.68
C GLY A 427 -9.59 5.22 10.72
N GLN A 428 -9.90 4.75 9.51
CA GLN A 428 -8.90 4.50 8.47
C GLN A 428 -8.17 5.78 8.04
N VAL A 429 -8.91 6.85 7.75
CA VAL A 429 -8.31 8.13 7.32
C VAL A 429 -7.39 8.69 8.40
N ILE A 430 -7.81 8.66 9.67
CA ILE A 430 -6.97 9.07 10.80
C ILE A 430 -5.74 8.18 10.92
N PHE A 431 -5.92 6.85 10.82
CA PHE A 431 -4.80 5.91 10.87
C PHE A 431 -3.78 6.20 9.77
N TYR A 432 -4.22 6.34 8.52
CA TYR A 432 -3.35 6.67 7.40
C TYR A 432 -2.65 8.02 7.60
N MET A 433 -3.35 9.03 8.11
CA MET A 433 -2.79 10.35 8.37
C MET A 433 -1.70 10.34 9.45
N MET A 434 -1.89 9.55 10.51
CA MET A 434 -1.00 9.50 11.67
C MET A 434 0.18 8.54 11.50
N TYR A 435 -0.05 7.37 10.91
CA TYR A 435 0.92 6.27 10.91
C TYR A 435 1.54 5.97 9.55
N VAL A 436 0.97 6.46 8.45
CA VAL A 436 1.45 6.15 7.09
C VAL A 436 1.97 7.40 6.37
N GLY A 437 1.20 8.48 6.34
CA GLY A 437 1.58 9.75 5.75
C GLY A 437 1.88 9.70 4.23
N ASN A 438 2.42 10.81 3.73
CA ASN A 438 3.02 10.97 2.39
C ASN A 438 2.17 10.44 1.23
N THR A 439 0.98 11.03 1.06
CA THR A 439 0.16 10.69 -0.11
C THR A 439 0.88 11.13 -1.40
N PRO A 440 0.60 10.46 -2.53
CA PRO A 440 1.23 10.80 -3.80
C PRO A 440 1.08 12.29 -4.14
N ASP A 441 2.17 12.91 -4.62
CA ASP A 441 2.21 14.30 -5.07
C ASP A 441 1.87 15.37 -4.00
N GLU A 442 1.84 15.00 -2.71
CA GLU A 442 1.43 15.91 -1.62
C GLU A 442 2.29 17.19 -1.57
N ALA A 443 3.61 17.06 -1.74
CA ALA A 443 4.52 18.21 -1.79
C ALA A 443 4.19 19.18 -2.94
N ALA A 444 3.84 18.66 -4.12
CA ALA A 444 3.47 19.48 -5.26
C ALA A 444 2.13 20.21 -5.01
N HIS A 445 1.16 19.54 -4.38
CA HIS A 445 -0.10 20.17 -3.98
C HIS A 445 0.11 21.28 -2.95
N VAL A 446 0.96 21.07 -1.94
CA VAL A 446 1.27 22.08 -0.92
C VAL A 446 2.04 23.27 -1.52
N SER A 447 2.97 23.01 -2.44
CA SER A 447 3.72 24.05 -3.17
C SER A 447 2.79 24.94 -3.99
N TYR A 448 1.76 24.37 -4.63
CA TYR A 448 0.74 25.13 -5.35
C TYR A 448 -0.06 26.03 -4.38
N ILE A 449 -0.47 25.51 -3.21
CA ILE A 449 -1.17 26.32 -2.20
C ILE A 449 -0.31 27.49 -1.73
N ALA A 450 0.99 27.25 -1.48
CA ALA A 450 1.94 28.28 -1.09
C ALA A 450 2.06 29.39 -2.16
N TYR A 451 2.19 29.01 -3.43
CA TYR A 451 2.25 29.94 -4.55
C TYR A 451 1.00 30.83 -4.64
N LEU A 452 -0.21 30.25 -4.51
CA LEU A 452 -1.44 31.03 -4.53
C LEU A 452 -1.55 32.00 -3.34
N MET A 453 -1.07 31.59 -2.16
CA MET A 453 -1.07 32.43 -0.97
C MET A 453 -0.06 33.59 -1.08
N GLN A 454 1.14 33.34 -1.62
CA GLN A 454 2.18 34.35 -1.80
C GLN A 454 1.80 35.36 -2.89
N THR A 455 1.25 34.90 -4.01
CA THR A 455 0.94 35.76 -5.16
C THR A 455 -0.45 36.41 -5.12
N GLY A 456 -1.39 35.82 -4.37
CA GLY A 456 -2.79 36.26 -4.35
C GLY A 456 -3.54 36.05 -5.67
N LYS A 457 -2.96 35.33 -6.64
CA LYS A 457 -3.60 35.05 -7.93
C LYS A 457 -4.74 34.05 -7.77
N ILE A 458 -5.81 34.22 -8.57
CA ILE A 458 -6.93 33.26 -8.64
C ILE A 458 -6.64 32.15 -9.66
N ILE A 459 -6.07 32.52 -10.80
CA ILE A 459 -5.57 31.59 -11.82
C ILE A 459 -4.05 31.67 -11.74
N PRO A 460 -3.35 30.57 -11.45
CA PRO A 460 -1.90 30.61 -11.34
C PRO A 460 -1.26 30.81 -12.71
N ASP A 461 -0.06 31.39 -12.70
CA ASP A 461 0.85 31.25 -13.83
C ASP A 461 1.61 29.94 -13.65
N PHE A 462 1.19 28.90 -14.38
CA PHE A 462 1.75 27.57 -14.25
C PHE A 462 3.26 27.52 -14.57
N SER A 463 3.79 28.48 -15.32
CA SER A 463 5.23 28.55 -15.65
C SER A 463 6.12 29.03 -14.50
N GLN A 464 5.53 29.75 -13.55
CA GLN A 464 6.24 30.36 -12.43
C GLN A 464 6.01 29.62 -11.11
N MET A 465 5.25 28.52 -11.11
CA MET A 465 5.04 27.74 -9.89
C MET A 465 6.27 26.89 -9.60
N GLN A 466 6.85 27.07 -8.42
CA GLN A 466 8.04 26.32 -7.99
C GLN A 466 7.68 25.21 -7.00
N MET A 467 8.54 24.20 -6.88
CA MET A 467 8.45 23.18 -5.84
C MET A 467 9.03 23.68 -4.51
N LEU A 468 8.42 23.25 -3.40
CA LEU A 468 8.95 23.47 -2.05
C LEU A 468 9.89 22.33 -1.66
N SER A 469 11.04 22.68 -1.07
CA SER A 469 11.81 21.79 -0.20
C SER A 469 11.25 21.90 1.20
N ILE A 470 10.84 20.76 1.79
CA ILE A 470 10.15 20.70 3.07
C ILE A 470 11.03 19.97 4.07
N SER A 471 11.35 20.64 5.18
CA SER A 471 12.10 20.08 6.31
C SER A 471 11.26 20.20 7.58
N GLY A 472 10.61 19.11 7.99
CA GLY A 472 9.65 19.14 9.10
C GLY A 472 8.47 20.07 8.80
N SER A 473 8.31 21.14 9.58
CA SER A 473 7.26 22.15 9.38
C SER A 473 7.72 23.38 8.58
N THR A 474 9.01 23.53 8.29
CA THR A 474 9.54 24.65 7.50
C THR A 474 9.70 24.24 6.04
N ALA A 475 9.52 25.20 5.14
CA ALA A 475 9.72 24.98 3.72
C ALA A 475 10.20 26.23 3.01
N ALA A 476 10.91 26.03 1.90
CA ALA A 476 11.32 27.11 1.01
C ALA A 476 11.17 26.70 -0.45
N PHE A 477 10.91 27.68 -1.33
CA PHE A 477 10.93 27.41 -2.77
C PHE A 477 12.34 27.07 -3.23
N VAL A 478 12.43 26.08 -4.12
CA VAL A 478 13.70 25.64 -4.70
C VAL A 478 13.82 26.26 -6.09
N ASP A 479 14.80 27.16 -6.23
CA ASP A 479 15.10 27.81 -7.50
C ASP A 479 15.40 26.79 -8.59
N GLY A 480 14.82 27.02 -9.78
CA GLY A 480 14.98 26.15 -10.94
C GLY A 480 14.09 24.89 -10.96
N THR A 481 13.36 24.58 -9.88
CA THR A 481 12.45 23.41 -9.86
C THR A 481 11.00 23.82 -10.07
N VAL A 482 10.43 23.45 -11.22
CA VAL A 482 9.05 23.80 -11.59
C VAL A 482 8.06 22.77 -11.06
N ASN A 483 6.94 23.24 -10.51
CA ASN A 483 5.83 22.40 -10.10
C ASN A 483 5.07 21.87 -11.32
N GLN A 484 5.01 20.55 -11.45
CA GLN A 484 4.41 19.85 -12.59
C GLN A 484 2.86 19.90 -12.65
N LEU A 485 2.19 20.43 -11.62
CA LEU A 485 0.73 20.39 -11.51
C LEU A 485 0.02 21.45 -12.36
N GLY A 486 -0.40 21.10 -13.57
CA GLY A 486 -1.31 21.91 -14.40
C GLY A 486 -2.80 21.75 -14.07
N HIS A 487 -3.15 21.62 -12.79
CA HIS A 487 -4.53 21.37 -12.37
C HIS A 487 -5.33 22.68 -12.17
N PRO A 488 -6.64 22.68 -12.45
CA PRO A 488 -7.47 23.84 -12.16
C PRO A 488 -7.50 24.20 -10.66
N PRO A 489 -7.62 25.50 -10.32
CA PRO A 489 -7.23 26.01 -9.01
C PRO A 489 -8.27 25.83 -7.90
N LEU A 490 -9.49 25.34 -8.18
CA LEU A 490 -10.61 25.39 -7.22
C LEU A 490 -10.28 24.73 -5.88
N TYR A 491 -9.71 23.53 -5.92
CA TYR A 491 -9.29 22.82 -4.72
C TYR A 491 -8.30 23.66 -3.90
N TYR A 492 -7.23 24.13 -4.53
CA TYR A 492 -6.15 24.86 -3.88
C TYR A 492 -6.61 26.21 -3.32
N LEU A 493 -7.46 26.93 -4.05
CA LEU A 493 -8.08 28.17 -3.57
C LEU A 493 -8.89 27.95 -2.31
N VAL A 494 -9.68 26.87 -2.24
CA VAL A 494 -10.43 26.53 -1.02
C VAL A 494 -9.48 26.15 0.12
N MET A 495 -8.40 25.43 -0.17
CA MET A 495 -7.40 25.09 0.85
C MET A 495 -6.74 26.32 1.49
N THR A 496 -6.60 27.45 0.77
CA THR A 496 -6.07 28.69 1.38
C THR A 496 -6.93 29.23 2.53
N LEU A 497 -8.24 28.93 2.56
CA LEU A 497 -9.17 29.40 3.59
C LEU A 497 -8.85 28.88 4.98
N CYS A 498 -8.16 27.73 5.08
CA CYS A 498 -7.72 27.20 6.36
C CYS A 498 -6.40 27.83 6.84
N LYS A 499 -5.91 28.91 6.20
CA LYS A 499 -4.62 29.56 6.53
C LYS A 499 -3.52 28.55 6.89
N PRO A 500 -3.21 27.63 5.95
CA PRO A 500 -2.35 26.49 6.23
C PRO A 500 -0.86 26.84 6.28
N ILE A 501 -0.48 27.96 5.70
CA ILE A 501 0.90 28.36 5.48
C ILE A 501 1.08 29.77 6.01
N GLU A 502 2.09 29.95 6.85
CA GLU A 502 2.53 31.26 7.33
C GLU A 502 3.80 31.66 6.59
N ILE A 503 3.85 32.88 6.09
CA ILE A 503 4.99 33.42 5.35
C ILE A 503 5.91 34.06 6.37
N ILE A 504 7.09 33.47 6.59
CA ILE A 504 8.08 33.96 7.57
C ILE A 504 9.12 34.87 6.91
N GLY A 505 9.39 34.66 5.61
CA GLY A 505 10.31 35.47 4.80
C GLY A 505 9.90 35.44 3.33
N GLU A 506 10.70 36.07 2.46
CA GLU A 506 10.36 36.20 1.03
C GLU A 506 10.14 34.85 0.33
N ASN A 507 10.94 33.84 0.68
CA ASN A 507 10.87 32.47 0.14
C ASN A 507 10.76 31.38 1.22
N SER A 508 10.41 31.72 2.46
CA SER A 508 10.34 30.78 3.57
C SER A 508 8.95 30.73 4.22
N PHE A 509 8.52 29.51 4.52
CA PHE A 509 7.16 29.18 4.92
C PHE A 509 7.14 28.25 6.13
N LEU A 510 6.16 28.45 7.02
CA LEU A 510 5.76 27.47 8.04
C LEU A 510 4.48 26.77 7.58
N ILE A 511 4.52 25.44 7.49
CA ILE A 511 3.43 24.61 6.99
C ILE A 511 2.74 23.87 8.14
N HIS A 512 1.43 24.10 8.27
CA HIS A 512 0.57 23.39 9.23
C HIS A 512 -0.05 22.14 8.59
N PHE A 513 0.75 21.09 8.40
CA PHE A 513 0.34 19.84 7.72
C PHE A 513 -0.93 19.20 8.29
N THR A 514 -1.03 19.06 9.62
CA THR A 514 -2.21 18.46 10.26
C THR A 514 -3.49 19.22 9.91
N ARG A 515 -3.42 20.55 9.88
CA ARG A 515 -4.56 21.41 9.54
C ARG A 515 -4.95 21.23 8.08
N LEU A 516 -3.97 21.22 7.16
CA LEU A 516 -4.19 20.95 5.73
C LEU A 516 -4.85 19.60 5.50
N ARG A 517 -4.26 18.53 6.06
CA ARG A 517 -4.74 17.16 5.90
C ARG A 517 -6.15 16.98 6.45
N LEU A 518 -6.43 17.50 7.66
CA LEU A 518 -7.78 17.46 8.24
C LEU A 518 -8.80 18.22 7.40
N PHE A 519 -8.43 19.40 6.88
CA PHE A 519 -9.32 20.21 6.07
C PHE A 519 -9.64 19.54 4.72
N SER A 520 -8.61 18.96 4.06
CA SER A 520 -8.76 18.16 2.84
C SER A 520 -9.65 16.92 3.09
N ALA A 521 -9.33 16.16 4.14
CA ALA A 521 -10.05 14.96 4.56
C ALA A 521 -11.54 15.24 4.86
N ALA A 522 -11.87 16.40 5.43
CA ALA A 522 -13.25 16.78 5.73
C ALA A 522 -14.13 16.81 4.46
N PHE A 523 -13.62 17.31 3.33
CA PHE A 523 -14.35 17.29 2.06
C PHE A 523 -14.48 15.88 1.49
N GLY A 524 -13.42 15.06 1.60
CA GLY A 524 -13.46 13.64 1.24
C GLY A 524 -14.51 12.85 2.04
N LEU A 525 -14.55 13.05 3.36
CA LEU A 525 -15.51 12.42 4.27
C LEU A 525 -16.93 12.94 4.04
N LEU A 526 -17.11 14.22 3.71
CA LEU A 526 -18.41 14.76 3.30
C LEU A 526 -18.90 14.06 2.02
N ALA A 527 -18.03 13.89 1.02
CA ALA A 527 -18.36 13.17 -0.19
C ALA A 527 -18.73 11.70 0.07
N LEU A 528 -18.01 11.04 0.97
CA LEU A 528 -18.32 9.69 1.44
C LEU A 528 -19.68 9.62 2.15
N ALA A 529 -20.02 10.60 2.99
CA ALA A 529 -21.32 10.68 3.64
C ALA A 529 -22.46 10.85 2.62
N ILE A 530 -22.25 11.64 1.56
CA ILE A 530 -23.20 11.77 0.44
C ILE A 530 -23.34 10.44 -0.31
N ALA A 531 -22.25 9.72 -0.57
CA ALA A 531 -22.29 8.39 -1.18
C ALA A 531 -23.12 7.40 -0.32
N PHE A 532 -22.88 7.37 0.99
CA PHE A 532 -23.68 6.54 1.91
C PHE A 532 -25.14 6.96 1.97
N TYR A 533 -25.43 8.26 1.90
CA TYR A 533 -26.79 8.76 1.76
C TYR A 533 -27.47 8.25 0.47
N ILE A 534 -26.76 8.24 -0.66
CA ILE A 534 -27.27 7.66 -1.93
C ILE A 534 -27.60 6.18 -1.72
N GLY A 535 -26.68 5.40 -1.14
CA GLY A 535 -26.91 4.00 -0.82
C GLY A 535 -28.12 3.77 0.09
N TYR A 536 -28.19 4.49 1.22
CA TYR A 536 -29.29 4.41 2.19
C TYR A 536 -30.66 4.68 1.58
N THR A 537 -30.73 5.64 0.66
CA THR A 537 -32.00 6.10 0.09
C THR A 537 -32.43 5.35 -1.17
N ARG A 538 -31.51 4.74 -1.93
CA ARG A 538 -31.80 4.10 -3.23
C ARG A 538 -31.69 2.57 -3.20
N ILE A 539 -30.93 1.99 -2.28
CA ILE A 539 -30.87 0.53 -2.09
C ILE A 539 -32.08 0.07 -1.27
N THR A 540 -32.59 -1.12 -1.57
CA THR A 540 -33.75 -1.69 -0.88
C THR A 540 -33.49 -1.90 0.61
N LYS A 541 -34.17 -1.11 1.45
CA LYS A 541 -34.11 -1.23 2.92
C LYS A 541 -34.62 -2.57 3.46
N LYS A 542 -35.20 -3.44 2.62
CA LYS A 542 -35.65 -4.78 3.02
C LYS A 542 -34.48 -5.72 3.34
N GLN A 543 -33.29 -5.45 2.81
CA GLN A 543 -32.12 -6.32 2.91
C GLN A 543 -30.89 -5.54 3.40
N PRO A 544 -30.66 -5.49 4.73
CA PRO A 544 -29.48 -4.81 5.30
C PRO A 544 -28.14 -5.30 4.75
N ALA A 545 -28.03 -6.57 4.34
CA ALA A 545 -26.82 -7.13 3.73
C ALA A 545 -26.39 -6.40 2.44
N LEU A 546 -27.34 -5.90 1.63
CA LEU A 546 -27.01 -5.13 0.43
C LEU A 546 -26.39 -3.76 0.77
N HIS A 547 -26.81 -3.16 1.89
CA HIS A 547 -26.22 -1.92 2.39
C HIS A 547 -24.79 -2.16 2.90
N LEU A 548 -24.56 -3.28 3.61
CA LEU A 548 -23.23 -3.68 4.05
C LEU A 548 -22.29 -3.88 2.84
N LEU A 549 -22.74 -4.58 1.81
CA LEU A 549 -21.95 -4.79 0.59
C LEU A 549 -21.62 -3.47 -0.09
N TYR A 550 -22.59 -2.56 -0.22
CA TYR A 550 -22.35 -1.25 -0.83
C TYR A 550 -21.27 -0.46 -0.10
N SER A 551 -21.36 -0.38 1.23
CA SER A 551 -20.33 0.27 2.03
C SER A 551 -19.00 -0.47 1.99
N ALA A 552 -18.99 -1.81 2.03
CA ALA A 552 -17.78 -2.61 2.01
C ALA A 552 -16.97 -2.39 0.73
N ILE A 553 -17.63 -2.37 -0.44
CA ILE A 553 -16.99 -2.08 -1.75
C ILE A 553 -16.28 -0.73 -1.73
N ILE A 554 -16.93 0.31 -1.19
CA ILE A 554 -16.36 1.66 -1.16
C ILE A 554 -15.15 1.71 -0.23
N THR A 555 -15.22 1.05 0.93
CA THR A 555 -14.15 1.10 1.95
C THR A 555 -13.05 0.07 1.77
N SER A 556 -13.18 -0.86 0.81
CA SER A 556 -12.22 -1.96 0.61
C SER A 556 -11.10 -1.63 -0.34
N VAL A 557 -11.23 -0.58 -1.17
CA VAL A 557 -10.17 -0.19 -2.11
C VAL A 557 -9.13 0.63 -1.33
N PRO A 558 -7.91 0.10 -1.05
CA PRO A 558 -7.00 0.72 -0.10
C PRO A 558 -6.61 2.16 -0.48
N MET A 559 -6.29 2.39 -1.76
CA MET A 559 -5.96 3.73 -2.26
C MET A 559 -7.09 4.74 -2.13
N PHE A 560 -8.36 4.31 -2.08
CA PHE A 560 -9.48 5.25 -2.01
C PHE A 560 -9.46 6.03 -0.70
N LEU A 561 -9.43 5.33 0.45
CA LEU A 561 -9.43 5.98 1.76
C LEU A 561 -8.05 6.54 2.12
N TYR A 562 -6.96 5.92 1.63
CA TYR A 562 -5.62 6.48 1.76
C TYR A 562 -5.50 7.84 1.06
N ASN A 563 -6.03 8.00 -0.16
CA ASN A 563 -6.04 9.31 -0.82
C ASN A 563 -6.82 10.38 -0.06
N LEU A 564 -7.81 10.01 0.77
CA LEU A 564 -8.53 11.01 1.57
C LEU A 564 -7.73 11.54 2.77
N CYS A 565 -6.62 10.91 3.15
CA CYS A 565 -5.85 11.33 4.34
C CYS A 565 -4.86 12.48 4.07
N GLY A 566 -4.46 12.69 2.82
CA GLY A 566 -3.47 13.69 2.44
C GLY A 566 -4.04 14.92 1.75
N VAL A 567 -3.14 15.81 1.33
CA VAL A 567 -3.47 17.01 0.56
C VAL A 567 -3.46 16.69 -0.93
N ASN A 568 -4.63 16.49 -1.53
CA ASN A 568 -4.79 16.32 -2.98
C ASN A 568 -6.19 16.71 -3.46
N ASN A 569 -6.29 17.00 -4.76
CA ASN A 569 -7.51 17.39 -5.45
C ASN A 569 -8.51 16.23 -5.68
N ASP A 570 -8.16 14.98 -5.37
CA ASP A 570 -9.07 13.84 -5.54
C ASP A 570 -10.26 13.90 -4.58
N THR A 571 -10.10 14.55 -3.42
CA THR A 571 -11.17 14.81 -2.44
C THR A 571 -12.31 15.63 -3.06
N PHE A 572 -11.98 16.68 -3.82
CA PHE A 572 -12.96 17.50 -4.54
C PHE A 572 -13.48 16.83 -5.80
N ALA A 573 -12.64 16.09 -6.52
CA ALA A 573 -13.08 15.29 -7.65
C ALA A 573 -14.18 14.29 -7.22
N LEU A 574 -13.97 13.61 -6.09
CA LEU A 574 -14.97 12.73 -5.48
C LEU A 574 -16.24 13.49 -5.09
N LEU A 575 -16.12 14.64 -4.42
CA LEU A 575 -17.27 15.48 -4.05
C LEU A 575 -18.11 15.88 -5.26
N GLY A 576 -17.47 16.34 -6.33
CA GLY A 576 -18.13 16.68 -7.59
C GLY A 576 -18.87 15.48 -8.20
N CYS A 577 -18.20 14.32 -8.27
CA CYS A 577 -18.77 13.08 -8.78
C CYS A 577 -20.01 12.62 -8.01
N VAL A 578 -19.99 12.62 -6.67
CA VAL A 578 -21.15 12.15 -5.87
C VAL A 578 -22.32 13.13 -5.89
N LEU A 579 -22.07 14.44 -5.95
CA LEU A 579 -23.12 15.46 -6.11
C LEU A 579 -23.80 15.35 -7.46
N PHE A 580 -23.01 15.22 -8.54
CA PHE A 580 -23.52 14.95 -9.87
C PHE A 580 -24.34 13.67 -9.89
N PHE A 581 -23.83 12.59 -9.30
CA PHE A 581 -24.50 11.30 -9.27
C PHE A 581 -25.84 11.36 -8.53
N LEU A 582 -25.91 12.05 -7.39
CA LEU A 582 -27.17 12.32 -6.69
C LEU A 582 -28.15 13.11 -7.57
N GLY A 583 -27.65 14.13 -8.28
CA GLY A 583 -28.43 14.95 -9.21
C GLY A 583 -29.03 14.13 -10.35
N ILE A 584 -28.22 13.35 -11.07
CA ILE A 584 -28.69 12.56 -12.22
C ILE A 584 -29.61 11.40 -11.78
N LEU A 585 -29.40 10.81 -10.59
CA LEU A 585 -30.35 9.87 -10.00
C LEU A 585 -31.72 10.51 -9.78
N ARG A 586 -31.77 11.75 -9.28
CA ARG A 586 -33.04 12.49 -9.11
C ARG A 586 -33.72 12.77 -10.45
N VAL A 587 -32.97 13.02 -11.53
CA VAL A 587 -33.53 13.12 -12.89
C VAL A 587 -34.15 11.80 -13.33
N CYS A 588 -33.47 10.67 -13.10
CA CYS A 588 -34.01 9.32 -13.33
C CYS A 588 -35.24 9.03 -12.45
N GLU A 589 -35.37 9.73 -11.32
CA GLU A 589 -36.54 9.72 -10.43
C GLU A 589 -37.65 10.69 -10.82
N GLU A 590 -37.54 11.34 -11.97
CA GLU A 590 -38.50 12.34 -12.45
C GLU A 590 -38.60 13.58 -11.54
N LYS A 591 -37.67 13.74 -10.58
CA LYS A 591 -37.57 14.89 -9.69
C LYS A 591 -36.72 15.98 -10.34
N ARG A 592 -37.31 16.75 -11.26
CA ARG A 592 -36.63 17.78 -12.06
C ARG A 592 -36.86 19.20 -11.53
N ASN A 593 -36.53 19.42 -10.26
CA ASN A 593 -36.64 20.73 -9.61
C ASN A 593 -35.30 21.49 -9.61
N TYR A 594 -35.30 22.75 -9.14
CA TYR A 594 -34.10 23.59 -9.09
C TYR A 594 -32.92 22.89 -8.39
N ALA A 595 -33.16 22.31 -7.21
CA ALA A 595 -32.13 21.59 -6.46
C ALA A 595 -31.47 20.47 -7.28
N THR A 596 -32.23 19.74 -8.10
CA THR A 596 -31.66 18.70 -8.97
C THR A 596 -30.69 19.26 -10.00
N TYR A 597 -31.04 20.35 -10.68
CA TYR A 597 -30.16 20.94 -11.69
C TYR A 597 -28.95 21.65 -11.07
N PHE A 598 -29.10 22.28 -9.90
CA PHE A 598 -27.97 22.83 -9.15
C PHE A 598 -27.02 21.75 -8.63
N LEU A 599 -27.51 20.57 -8.22
CA LEU A 599 -26.66 19.43 -7.87
C LEU A 599 -25.84 18.94 -9.08
N ILE A 600 -26.46 18.86 -10.26
CA ILE A 600 -25.77 18.47 -11.50
C ILE A 600 -24.74 19.52 -11.90
N ALA A 601 -25.13 20.80 -11.90
CA ALA A 601 -24.26 21.90 -12.29
C ALA A 601 -23.07 22.05 -11.33
N GLY A 602 -23.34 22.12 -10.02
CA GLY A 602 -22.31 22.20 -8.99
C GLY A 602 -21.40 20.98 -9.00
N GLY A 603 -21.96 19.77 -9.11
CA GLY A 603 -21.17 18.54 -9.19
C GLY A 603 -20.23 18.51 -10.39
N LEU A 604 -20.71 18.89 -11.58
CA LEU A 604 -19.90 18.96 -12.79
C LEU A 604 -18.81 20.02 -12.68
N VAL A 605 -19.15 21.23 -12.22
CA VAL A 605 -18.19 22.34 -12.11
C VAL A 605 -17.12 22.04 -11.07
N ILE A 606 -17.48 21.51 -9.89
CA ILE A 606 -16.52 21.10 -8.87
C ILE A 606 -15.56 20.03 -9.44
N ALA A 607 -16.09 19.00 -10.10
CA ALA A 607 -15.25 17.94 -10.67
C ALA A 607 -14.30 18.48 -11.74
N VAL A 608 -14.81 19.23 -12.72
CA VAL A 608 -14.05 19.79 -13.83
C VAL A 608 -12.98 20.77 -13.34
N LEU A 609 -13.31 21.67 -12.40
CA LEU A 609 -12.39 22.65 -11.83
C LEU A 609 -11.49 22.09 -10.72
N SER A 610 -11.53 20.79 -10.47
CA SER A 610 -10.58 20.13 -9.57
C SER A 610 -9.71 19.13 -10.33
N LYS A 611 -10.32 18.34 -11.23
CA LYS A 611 -9.65 17.31 -12.02
C LYS A 611 -10.38 17.04 -13.33
N VAL A 612 -9.76 17.40 -14.45
CA VAL A 612 -10.35 17.28 -15.79
C VAL A 612 -10.82 15.86 -16.09
N THR A 613 -10.06 14.83 -15.71
CA THR A 613 -10.43 13.41 -15.87
C THR A 613 -11.77 13.08 -15.20
N ALA A 614 -11.99 13.56 -13.97
CA ALA A 614 -13.26 13.36 -13.26
C ALA A 614 -14.40 14.09 -13.97
N GLY A 615 -14.16 15.34 -14.41
CA GLY A 615 -15.08 16.13 -15.21
C GLY A 615 -15.49 15.45 -16.52
N MET A 616 -14.54 14.84 -17.24
CA MET A 616 -14.80 14.09 -18.47
C MET A 616 -15.70 12.89 -18.23
N LEU A 617 -15.44 12.10 -17.16
CA LEU A 617 -16.25 10.93 -16.82
C LEU A 617 -17.73 11.27 -16.65
N ILE A 618 -18.04 12.25 -15.79
CA ILE A 618 -19.42 12.63 -15.51
C ILE A 618 -20.04 13.51 -16.61
N GLY A 619 -19.22 14.30 -17.32
CA GLY A 619 -19.64 15.08 -18.48
C GLY A 619 -20.11 14.21 -19.64
N LEU A 620 -19.32 13.21 -20.02
CA LEU A 620 -19.70 12.21 -21.03
C LEU A 620 -20.95 11.43 -20.59
N THR A 621 -21.05 11.08 -19.30
CA THR A 621 -22.24 10.43 -18.74
C THR A 621 -23.48 11.29 -18.94
N ALA A 622 -23.38 12.60 -18.65
CA ALA A 622 -24.47 13.55 -18.86
C ALA A 622 -24.88 13.64 -20.33
N ILE A 623 -23.91 13.75 -21.24
CA ILE A 623 -24.14 13.83 -22.69
C ILE A 623 -24.86 12.57 -23.19
N ILE A 624 -24.33 11.38 -22.87
CA ILE A 624 -24.92 10.09 -23.29
C ILE A 624 -26.35 9.97 -22.75
N TYR A 625 -26.57 10.33 -21.49
CA TYR A 625 -27.91 10.27 -20.89
C TYR A 625 -28.89 11.26 -21.51
N VAL A 626 -28.46 12.49 -21.80
CA VAL A 626 -29.28 13.51 -22.47
C VAL A 626 -29.65 13.06 -23.87
N ILE A 627 -28.69 12.54 -24.66
CA ILE A 627 -28.95 12.00 -26.01
C ILE A 627 -29.98 10.87 -25.93
N TRP A 628 -29.76 9.89 -25.03
CA TRP A 628 -30.71 8.80 -24.81
C TRP A 628 -32.10 9.31 -24.41
N TYR A 629 -32.16 10.30 -23.52
CA TYR A 629 -33.42 10.90 -23.07
C TYR A 629 -34.17 11.55 -24.23
N CYS A 630 -33.48 12.36 -25.04
CA CYS A 630 -34.04 13.03 -26.20
C CYS A 630 -34.58 12.04 -27.24
N ILE A 631 -33.86 10.95 -27.50
CA ILE A 631 -34.30 9.89 -28.43
C ILE A 631 -35.53 9.17 -27.87
N LYS A 632 -35.47 8.72 -26.61
CA LYS A 632 -36.54 7.93 -25.98
C LYS A 632 -37.83 8.70 -25.81
N HIS A 633 -37.74 9.97 -25.43
CA HIS A 633 -38.91 10.82 -25.14
C HIS A 633 -39.27 11.77 -26.27
N LYS A 634 -38.52 11.78 -27.39
CA LYS A 634 -38.68 12.72 -28.52
C LYS A 634 -38.82 14.17 -28.07
N SER A 635 -38.02 14.57 -27.07
CA SER A 635 -38.19 15.85 -26.38
C SER A 635 -36.89 16.36 -25.80
N ILE A 636 -36.61 17.65 -26.03
CA ILE A 636 -35.46 18.38 -25.47
C ILE A 636 -35.78 19.09 -24.14
N LYS A 637 -36.96 18.85 -23.56
CA LYS A 637 -37.41 19.52 -22.32
C LYS A 637 -36.46 19.32 -21.12
N LEU A 638 -35.60 18.30 -21.15
CA LEU A 638 -34.59 18.08 -20.11
C LEU A 638 -33.59 19.23 -20.01
N ILE A 639 -33.20 19.81 -21.16
CA ILE A 639 -32.18 20.88 -21.26
C ILE A 639 -32.79 22.24 -21.62
N CYS A 640 -34.07 22.32 -21.95
CA CYS A 640 -34.76 23.60 -22.24
C CYS A 640 -35.74 24.03 -21.14
N CYS A 641 -35.69 23.42 -19.95
CA CYS A 641 -36.58 23.80 -18.85
C CYS A 641 -36.03 25.00 -18.06
N LYS A 642 -36.93 25.79 -17.46
CA LYS A 642 -36.57 26.97 -16.64
C LYS A 642 -35.56 26.61 -15.53
N GLN A 643 -35.72 25.43 -14.94
CA GLN A 643 -34.85 24.95 -13.86
C GLN A 643 -33.42 24.71 -14.35
N PHE A 644 -33.24 24.18 -15.56
CA PHE A 644 -31.92 24.02 -16.18
C PHE A 644 -31.33 25.37 -16.58
N LEU A 645 -32.11 26.24 -17.23
CA LEU A 645 -31.64 27.55 -17.67
C LEU A 645 -31.14 28.42 -16.51
N ILE A 646 -31.80 28.36 -15.35
CA ILE A 646 -31.36 29.07 -14.13
C ILE A 646 -30.05 28.50 -13.57
N SER A 647 -29.72 27.23 -13.82
CA SER A 647 -28.43 26.65 -13.43
C SER A 647 -27.29 26.95 -14.41
N LEU A 648 -27.59 27.48 -15.60
CA LEU A 648 -26.61 27.79 -16.65
C LEU A 648 -25.44 28.67 -16.17
N PRO A 649 -25.64 29.74 -15.37
CA PRO A 649 -24.55 30.59 -14.90
C PRO A 649 -23.46 29.84 -14.11
N VAL A 650 -23.81 28.73 -13.45
CA VAL A 650 -22.83 27.91 -12.72
C VAL A 650 -21.83 27.29 -13.69
N TYR A 651 -22.29 26.78 -14.84
CA TYR A 651 -21.42 26.20 -15.86
C TYR A 651 -20.50 27.24 -16.51
N LEU A 652 -20.97 28.50 -16.63
CA LEU A 652 -20.18 29.58 -17.23
C LEU A 652 -18.89 29.88 -16.44
N VAL A 653 -18.85 29.59 -15.14
CA VAL A 653 -17.63 29.71 -14.33
C VAL A 653 -16.54 28.77 -14.85
N ALA A 654 -16.89 27.52 -15.12
CA ALA A 654 -15.93 26.55 -15.67
C ALA A 654 -15.52 26.91 -17.10
N VAL A 655 -16.48 27.32 -17.94
CA VAL A 655 -16.20 27.77 -19.31
C VAL A 655 -15.25 28.97 -19.30
N GLY A 656 -15.51 29.98 -18.48
CA GLY A 656 -14.66 31.16 -18.36
C GLY A 656 -13.23 30.81 -17.96
N TYR A 657 -13.04 29.90 -17.00
CA TYR A 657 -11.72 29.40 -16.62
C TYR A 657 -10.97 28.78 -17.82
N PHE A 658 -11.57 27.83 -18.53
CA PHE A 658 -10.87 27.18 -19.66
C PHE A 658 -10.63 28.12 -20.84
N VAL A 659 -11.50 29.12 -21.05
CA VAL A 659 -11.26 30.15 -22.07
C VAL A 659 -10.01 30.94 -21.72
N ILE A 660 -9.85 31.37 -20.46
CA ILE A 660 -8.66 32.12 -20.02
C ILE A 660 -7.40 31.26 -20.18
N VAL A 661 -7.43 30.02 -19.67
CA VAL A 661 -6.29 29.10 -19.77
C VAL A 661 -5.93 28.79 -21.23
N TYR A 662 -6.91 28.60 -22.11
CA TYR A 662 -6.66 28.36 -23.52
C TYR A 662 -6.06 29.58 -24.24
N LEU A 663 -6.49 30.79 -23.87
CA LEU A 663 -5.92 32.02 -24.43
C LEU A 663 -4.47 32.25 -23.98
N GLU A 664 -4.12 31.83 -22.77
CA GLU A 664 -2.79 32.03 -22.19
C GLU A 664 -1.79 30.91 -22.54
N PHE A 665 -2.22 29.64 -22.49
CA PHE A 665 -1.36 28.47 -22.64
C PHE A 665 -1.62 27.67 -23.92
N HIS A 666 -2.61 28.05 -24.74
CA HIS A 666 -3.03 27.33 -25.96
C HIS A 666 -3.40 25.85 -25.76
N THR A 667 -3.70 25.46 -24.53
CA THR A 667 -4.18 24.13 -24.14
C THR A 667 -5.23 24.25 -23.05
N LEU A 668 -6.12 23.25 -22.93
CA LEU A 668 -7.12 23.17 -21.86
C LEU A 668 -6.55 22.64 -20.54
N GLN A 669 -5.43 21.92 -20.62
CA GLN A 669 -4.72 21.39 -19.47
C GLN A 669 -3.23 21.58 -19.71
N PRO A 670 -2.66 22.67 -19.19
CA PRO A 670 -1.22 22.89 -19.20
C PRO A 670 -0.51 21.67 -18.59
N ASP A 671 0.57 21.23 -19.19
CA ASP A 671 1.41 20.15 -18.67
C ASP A 671 2.87 20.58 -18.72
N LEU A 672 3.73 19.88 -17.97
CA LEU A 672 5.12 20.29 -17.82
C LEU A 672 5.83 20.40 -19.18
N SER A 673 5.53 19.49 -20.11
CA SER A 673 6.04 19.51 -21.49
C SER A 673 5.63 20.73 -22.30
N SER A 674 4.45 21.31 -22.04
CA SER A 674 3.99 22.52 -22.73
C SER A 674 4.44 23.82 -22.04
N ILE A 675 4.57 23.79 -20.71
CA ILE A 675 4.92 24.95 -19.91
C ILE A 675 6.43 25.20 -19.87
N ASN A 676 7.24 24.15 -19.68
CA ASN A 676 8.70 24.24 -19.61
C ASN A 676 9.35 22.98 -20.23
N PRO A 677 9.53 22.96 -21.58
CA PRO A 677 10.08 21.82 -22.29
C PRO A 677 11.51 21.44 -21.86
N GLU A 678 12.34 22.43 -21.54
CA GLU A 678 13.74 22.21 -21.12
C GLU A 678 13.78 21.47 -19.78
N TYR A 679 13.01 21.94 -18.80
CA TYR A 679 12.89 21.26 -17.51
C TYR A 679 12.23 19.89 -17.64
N TYR A 680 11.25 19.73 -18.53
CA TYR A 680 10.62 18.43 -18.78
C TYR A 680 11.63 17.39 -19.29
N GLN A 681 12.52 17.78 -20.21
CA GLN A 681 13.57 16.90 -20.74
C GLN A 681 14.61 16.52 -19.69
N ALA A 682 14.89 17.41 -18.72
CA ALA A 682 15.77 17.14 -17.59
C ALA A 682 15.06 16.38 -16.44
N SER A 683 13.75 16.18 -16.51
CA SER A 683 12.97 15.56 -15.43
C SER A 683 12.93 14.03 -15.53
N PRO A 684 12.60 13.31 -14.43
CA PRO A 684 12.40 11.86 -14.46
C PRO A 684 11.27 11.36 -15.37
N PHE A 685 10.47 12.26 -15.95
CA PHE A 685 9.38 11.94 -16.88
C PHE A 685 9.83 11.85 -18.33
N PHE A 686 11.11 12.09 -18.62
CA PHE A 686 11.71 11.96 -19.93
C PHE A 686 12.95 11.07 -19.85
N VAL A 687 13.04 10.08 -20.73
CA VAL A 687 14.15 9.14 -20.83
C VAL A 687 14.87 9.39 -22.16
N ASN A 688 16.19 9.57 -22.09
CA ASN A 688 17.03 9.75 -23.27
C ASN A 688 16.91 8.56 -24.22
N PHE A 689 17.02 8.80 -25.53
CA PHE A 689 16.73 7.79 -26.56
C PHE A 689 17.54 6.50 -26.38
N GLU A 690 18.78 6.62 -25.90
CA GLU A 690 19.72 5.52 -25.68
C GLU A 690 19.29 4.60 -24.52
N ASP A 691 18.59 5.14 -23.52
CA ASP A 691 18.18 4.42 -22.30
C ASP A 691 16.74 3.89 -22.36
N ARG A 692 16.05 4.11 -23.49
CA ARG A 692 14.64 3.74 -23.63
C ARG A 692 14.46 2.24 -23.69
N THR A 693 13.54 1.75 -22.88
CA THR A 693 13.05 0.37 -22.99
C THR A 693 12.32 0.17 -24.32
N VAL A 694 12.86 -0.72 -25.16
CA VAL A 694 12.23 -1.10 -26.43
C VAL A 694 11.17 -2.16 -26.16
N MET A 695 9.90 -1.80 -26.31
CA MET A 695 8.76 -2.72 -26.17
C MET A 695 7.85 -2.60 -27.39
N SER A 696 7.26 -3.72 -27.82
CA SER A 696 6.17 -3.66 -28.80
C SER A 696 4.92 -3.04 -28.17
N MET A 697 3.96 -2.58 -28.99
CA MET A 697 2.66 -2.11 -28.50
C MET A 697 1.94 -3.20 -27.68
N PHE A 698 2.13 -4.47 -28.03
CA PHE A 698 1.54 -5.58 -27.31
C PHE A 698 2.17 -5.75 -25.92
N ASP A 699 3.51 -5.71 -25.84
CA ASP A 699 4.23 -5.83 -24.57
C ASP A 699 3.93 -4.66 -23.63
N TYR A 700 3.89 -3.43 -24.17
CA TYR A 700 3.49 -2.26 -23.40
C TYR A 700 2.04 -2.37 -22.92
N SER A 701 1.12 -2.88 -23.75
CA SER A 701 -0.27 -3.12 -23.35
C SER A 701 -0.35 -4.09 -22.17
N LEU A 702 0.40 -5.19 -22.22
CA LEU A 702 0.47 -6.13 -21.10
C LEU A 702 1.02 -5.49 -19.82
N LEU A 703 2.10 -4.70 -19.94
CA LEU A 703 2.68 -3.94 -18.82
C LEU A 703 1.67 -2.96 -18.22
N TYR A 704 1.03 -2.14 -19.06
CA TYR A 704 0.07 -1.13 -18.65
C TYR A 704 -1.10 -1.75 -17.90
N TRP A 705 -1.75 -2.77 -18.48
CA TRP A 705 -2.92 -3.39 -17.86
C TRP A 705 -2.56 -4.14 -16.59
N LYS A 706 -1.39 -4.79 -16.55
CA LYS A 706 -0.87 -5.40 -15.32
C LYS A 706 -0.77 -4.37 -14.21
N ASN A 707 -0.02 -3.29 -14.45
CA ASN A 707 0.22 -2.29 -13.42
C ASN A 707 -1.04 -1.50 -13.07
N PHE A 708 -1.94 -1.28 -14.04
CA PHE A 708 -3.26 -0.69 -13.80
C PHE A 708 -4.05 -1.53 -12.78
N PHE A 709 -4.20 -2.83 -13.00
CA PHE A 709 -4.93 -3.70 -12.08
C PHE A 709 -4.18 -4.00 -10.78
N ASP A 710 -2.85 -3.98 -10.79
CA ASP A 710 -2.04 -4.06 -9.57
C ASP A 710 -2.34 -2.85 -8.66
N THR A 711 -2.28 -1.62 -9.19
CA THR A 711 -2.58 -0.39 -8.44
C THR A 711 -4.05 -0.29 -7.98
N TRP A 712 -4.99 -0.98 -8.63
CA TRP A 712 -6.40 -1.03 -8.19
C TRP A 712 -6.55 -1.80 -6.87
N THR A 713 -5.70 -2.79 -6.65
CA THR A 713 -5.81 -3.73 -5.53
C THR A 713 -4.90 -3.42 -4.34
N ALA A 714 -3.99 -2.47 -4.52
CA ALA A 714 -2.84 -2.16 -3.66
C ALA A 714 -2.84 -0.69 -3.22
N VAL A 715 -1.98 -0.34 -2.26
CA VAL A 715 -1.57 1.06 -2.03
C VAL A 715 -0.38 1.34 -2.94
N ALA A 716 -0.54 2.24 -3.91
CA ALA A 716 0.50 2.62 -4.87
C ALA A 716 0.94 4.07 -4.60
N SER A 717 1.89 4.22 -3.68
CA SER A 717 2.38 5.51 -3.18
C SER A 717 3.88 5.42 -2.84
N HIS A 718 4.46 6.45 -2.24
CA HIS A 718 5.79 6.38 -1.63
C HIS A 718 5.87 5.23 -0.61
N THR A 719 4.80 5.04 0.18
CA THR A 719 4.60 3.85 1.01
C THR A 719 3.76 2.84 0.25
N SER A 720 4.37 2.19 -0.76
CA SER A 720 3.69 1.20 -1.59
C SER A 720 3.49 -0.13 -0.86
N LEU A 721 2.27 -0.67 -0.92
CA LEU A 721 1.94 -2.01 -0.45
C LEU A 721 1.21 -2.76 -1.57
N TYR A 722 1.99 -3.39 -2.43
CA TYR A 722 1.49 -4.26 -3.49
C TYR A 722 1.20 -5.66 -2.97
N LYS A 723 0.11 -6.25 -3.48
CA LYS A 723 -0.22 -7.65 -3.22
C LYS A 723 0.65 -8.53 -4.12
N LEU A 724 1.49 -9.35 -3.50
CA LEU A 724 2.49 -10.18 -4.19
C LEU A 724 1.88 -11.39 -4.91
N ASP A 725 0.62 -11.74 -4.60
CA ASP A 725 -0.04 -12.90 -5.18
C ASP A 725 -0.63 -12.65 -6.59
N HIS A 726 -0.85 -13.75 -7.31
CA HIS A 726 -1.49 -13.79 -8.64
C HIS A 726 -2.86 -13.08 -8.67
N TRP A 727 -3.30 -12.58 -9.82
CA TRP A 727 -4.57 -11.84 -9.97
C TRP A 727 -5.83 -12.62 -9.56
N THR A 728 -5.75 -13.94 -9.52
CA THR A 728 -6.84 -14.84 -9.08
C THR A 728 -6.84 -15.08 -7.58
N SER A 729 -5.89 -14.51 -6.83
CA SER A 729 -5.82 -14.65 -5.39
C SER A 729 -7.07 -14.06 -4.72
N TYR A 730 -7.45 -14.65 -3.59
CA TYR A 730 -8.71 -14.34 -2.92
C TYR A 730 -8.74 -12.88 -2.40
N ASP A 731 -7.57 -12.31 -2.10
CA ASP A 731 -7.35 -10.93 -1.66
C ASP A 731 -7.37 -9.92 -2.83
N ARG A 732 -7.40 -10.37 -4.09
CA ARG A 732 -7.45 -9.51 -5.29
C ARG A 732 -8.73 -9.67 -6.11
N ILE A 733 -9.27 -10.88 -6.19
CA ILE A 733 -10.37 -11.18 -7.11
C ILE A 733 -11.63 -10.35 -6.85
N LEU A 734 -11.99 -10.12 -5.58
CA LEU A 734 -13.20 -9.38 -5.23
C LEU A 734 -13.07 -7.88 -5.54
N THR A 735 -11.90 -7.28 -5.33
CA THR A 735 -11.67 -5.89 -5.68
C THR A 735 -11.62 -5.72 -7.20
N LEU A 736 -10.98 -6.63 -7.94
CA LEU A 736 -11.02 -6.62 -9.41
C LEU A 736 -12.45 -6.76 -9.97
N LEU A 737 -13.28 -7.62 -9.37
CA LEU A 737 -14.67 -7.79 -9.79
C LEU A 737 -15.49 -6.50 -9.71
N ILE A 738 -15.12 -5.52 -8.88
CA ILE A 738 -15.79 -4.20 -8.86
C ILE A 738 -15.76 -3.53 -10.23
N PHE A 739 -14.68 -3.72 -10.99
CA PHE A 739 -14.50 -3.14 -12.32
C PHE A 739 -15.27 -3.88 -13.42
N PHE A 740 -15.41 -5.21 -13.29
CA PHE A 740 -16.00 -6.08 -14.33
C PHE A 740 -17.49 -6.41 -14.11
N VAL A 741 -17.98 -6.46 -12.87
CA VAL A 741 -19.41 -6.69 -12.57
C VAL A 741 -20.35 -5.72 -13.31
N PRO A 742 -20.02 -4.42 -13.48
CA PRO A 742 -20.84 -3.51 -14.27
C PRO A 742 -21.12 -3.93 -15.71
N ILE A 743 -20.30 -4.79 -16.34
CA ILE A 743 -20.55 -5.34 -17.69
C ILE A 743 -21.90 -6.06 -17.73
N LEU A 744 -22.35 -6.63 -16.61
CA LEU A 744 -23.64 -7.31 -16.51
C LEU A 744 -24.84 -6.40 -16.80
N LEU A 745 -24.68 -5.07 -16.73
CA LEU A 745 -25.71 -4.09 -17.09
C LEU A 745 -26.21 -4.26 -18.53
N PHE A 746 -25.33 -4.62 -19.48
CA PHE A 746 -25.68 -4.78 -20.90
C PHE A 746 -26.58 -5.99 -21.15
N PHE A 747 -26.57 -6.99 -20.26
CA PHE A 747 -27.38 -8.20 -20.39
C PHE A 747 -28.75 -8.09 -19.71
N VAL A 748 -29.05 -6.96 -19.07
CA VAL A 748 -30.31 -6.75 -18.37
C VAL A 748 -31.44 -6.41 -19.36
N ARG A 749 -32.27 -7.41 -19.68
CA ARG A 749 -33.36 -7.31 -20.68
C ARG A 749 -34.53 -6.37 -20.31
N LYS A 750 -34.67 -5.92 -19.06
CA LYS A 750 -35.80 -5.07 -18.64
C LYS A 750 -35.33 -3.64 -18.38
N SER A 751 -35.93 -2.67 -19.08
CA SER A 751 -35.74 -1.23 -18.81
C SER A 751 -36.19 -0.88 -17.40
N LYS A 752 -35.25 -0.81 -16.47
CA LYS A 752 -35.44 -0.26 -15.12
C LYS A 752 -34.98 1.20 -15.07
N LYS A 753 -35.42 1.86 -14.01
CA LYS A 753 -35.29 3.31 -13.76
C LYS A 753 -33.89 3.89 -14.01
N TYR A 754 -32.84 3.19 -13.59
CA TYR A 754 -31.46 3.73 -13.62
C TYR A 754 -30.59 3.15 -14.75
N ILE A 755 -31.01 2.08 -15.43
CA ILE A 755 -30.13 1.28 -16.30
C ILE A 755 -29.47 2.09 -17.40
N ALA A 756 -30.22 2.95 -18.11
CA ALA A 756 -29.65 3.73 -19.20
C ALA A 756 -28.56 4.71 -18.72
N MET A 757 -28.77 5.34 -17.56
CA MET A 757 -27.77 6.22 -16.94
C MET A 757 -26.54 5.43 -16.49
N LEU A 758 -26.73 4.26 -15.86
CA LEU A 758 -25.62 3.44 -15.40
C LEU A 758 -24.80 2.84 -16.56
N ILE A 759 -25.45 2.48 -17.66
CA ILE A 759 -24.78 2.08 -18.90
C ILE A 759 -23.99 3.25 -19.48
N GLY A 760 -24.60 4.44 -19.59
CA GLY A 760 -23.90 5.64 -20.08
C GLY A 760 -22.69 6.00 -19.22
N PHE A 761 -22.80 5.83 -17.91
CA PHE A 761 -21.68 5.98 -16.98
C PHE A 761 -20.55 4.99 -17.25
N TYR A 762 -20.87 3.69 -17.36
CA TYR A 762 -19.83 2.67 -17.58
C TYR A 762 -19.16 2.80 -18.96
N VAL A 763 -19.91 3.20 -19.99
CA VAL A 763 -19.35 3.56 -21.31
C VAL A 763 -18.41 4.75 -21.17
N SER A 764 -18.77 5.78 -20.40
CA SER A 764 -17.90 6.94 -20.15
C SER A 764 -16.61 6.52 -19.45
N LEU A 765 -16.68 5.63 -18.46
CA LEU A 765 -15.51 5.06 -17.80
C LEU A 765 -14.60 4.33 -18.78
N ALA A 766 -15.16 3.46 -19.63
CA ALA A 766 -14.38 2.74 -20.63
C ALA A 766 -13.68 3.67 -21.62
N VAL A 767 -14.37 4.73 -22.09
CA VAL A 767 -13.80 5.73 -23.00
C VAL A 767 -12.65 6.49 -22.33
N VAL A 768 -12.82 6.98 -21.10
CA VAL A 768 -11.76 7.75 -20.43
C VAL A 768 -10.56 6.85 -20.07
N VAL A 769 -10.79 5.60 -19.63
CA VAL A 769 -9.71 4.64 -19.40
C VAL A 769 -8.94 4.35 -20.69
N TRP A 770 -9.64 4.21 -21.81
CA TRP A 770 -9.01 4.05 -23.12
C TRP A 770 -8.19 5.27 -23.55
N MET A 771 -8.72 6.48 -23.34
CA MET A 771 -7.98 7.72 -23.63
C MET A 771 -6.70 7.85 -22.79
N GLN A 772 -6.75 7.42 -21.52
CA GLN A 772 -5.56 7.41 -20.66
C GLN A 772 -4.52 6.40 -21.15
N PHE A 773 -4.96 5.19 -21.55
CA PHE A 773 -4.07 4.20 -22.15
C PHE A 773 -3.41 4.73 -23.43
N GLN A 774 -4.19 5.36 -24.30
CA GLN A 774 -3.67 5.97 -25.53
C GLN A 774 -2.64 7.06 -25.21
N ARG A 775 -2.92 7.96 -24.28
CA ARG A 775 -1.97 9.00 -23.87
C ARG A 775 -0.71 8.42 -23.20
N ALA A 776 -0.87 7.37 -22.39
CA ALA A 776 0.26 6.67 -21.76
C ALA A 776 1.18 6.03 -22.81
N PHE A 777 0.60 5.42 -23.85
CA PHE A 777 1.37 4.84 -24.94
C PHE A 777 2.01 5.89 -25.86
N GLU A 778 1.23 6.83 -26.40
CA GLU A 778 1.69 7.78 -27.41
C GLU A 778 2.60 8.87 -26.82
N THR A 779 2.17 9.51 -25.73
CA THR A 779 2.87 10.68 -25.19
C THR A 779 3.97 10.29 -24.21
N TYR A 780 3.66 9.40 -23.26
CA TYR A 780 4.60 9.08 -22.20
C TYR A 780 5.61 8.01 -22.64
N PHE A 781 5.15 6.88 -23.16
CA PHE A 781 6.05 5.81 -23.55
C PHE A 781 6.77 6.09 -24.87
N TYR A 782 6.03 6.35 -25.95
CA TYR A 782 6.62 6.48 -27.28
C TYR A 782 7.44 7.78 -27.44
N VAL A 783 6.88 8.93 -27.07
CA VAL A 783 7.58 10.22 -27.19
C VAL A 783 8.61 10.43 -26.09
N ALA A 784 8.26 10.18 -24.82
CA ALA A 784 9.12 10.49 -23.68
C ALA A 784 9.92 9.29 -23.12
N GLY A 785 9.67 8.06 -23.56
CA GLY A 785 10.34 6.86 -23.01
C GLY A 785 9.88 6.46 -21.60
N TYR A 786 8.90 7.16 -21.03
CA TYR A 786 8.39 6.95 -19.67
C TYR A 786 7.34 5.84 -19.63
N THR A 787 7.61 4.78 -18.87
CA THR A 787 6.75 3.57 -18.78
C THR A 787 5.63 3.68 -17.73
N GLY A 788 5.48 4.83 -17.07
CA GLY A 788 4.47 5.07 -16.03
C GLY A 788 3.07 5.41 -16.57
N ALA A 789 2.36 6.28 -15.83
CA ALA A 789 1.02 6.81 -16.18
C ALA A 789 -0.16 5.80 -16.21
N TYR A 790 -0.01 4.64 -15.57
CA TYR A 790 -1.01 3.56 -15.50
C TYR A 790 -1.85 3.52 -14.20
N GLN A 791 -1.65 4.45 -13.26
CA GLN A 791 -2.26 4.34 -11.93
C GLN A 791 -3.79 4.48 -11.95
N THR A 792 -4.48 3.60 -11.25
CA THR A 792 -5.97 3.61 -11.18
C THR A 792 -6.56 4.66 -10.26
N ARG A 793 -5.74 5.34 -9.45
CA ARG A 793 -6.19 6.42 -8.54
C ARG A 793 -7.07 7.47 -9.22
N TYR A 794 -6.83 7.73 -10.52
CA TYR A 794 -7.58 8.68 -11.33
C TYR A 794 -9.08 8.36 -11.46
N TYR A 795 -9.50 7.12 -11.20
CA TYR A 795 -10.88 6.65 -11.33
C TYR A 795 -11.55 6.37 -9.97
N LEU A 796 -10.84 6.55 -8.86
CA LEU A 796 -11.39 6.25 -7.53
C LEU A 796 -12.52 7.22 -7.14
N CYS A 797 -12.54 8.42 -7.72
CA CYS A 797 -13.62 9.39 -7.55
C CYS A 797 -15.01 8.86 -7.97
N VAL A 798 -15.07 7.79 -8.79
CA VAL A 798 -16.32 7.16 -9.22
C VAL A 798 -16.57 5.77 -8.61
N LEU A 799 -15.73 5.34 -7.66
CA LEU A 799 -15.92 4.08 -6.92
C LEU A 799 -17.33 3.96 -6.29
N PRO A 800 -17.93 5.02 -5.70
CA PRO A 800 -19.30 4.93 -5.19
C PRO A 800 -20.37 4.59 -6.24
N ILE A 801 -20.12 4.95 -7.51
CA ILE A 801 -21.02 4.67 -8.63
C ILE A 801 -20.87 3.20 -9.05
N LEU A 802 -19.63 2.70 -9.14
CA LEU A 802 -19.36 1.27 -9.40
C LEU A 802 -19.96 0.37 -8.30
N ALA A 803 -19.80 0.76 -7.03
CA ALA A 803 -20.42 0.08 -5.90
C ALA A 803 -21.96 0.06 -6.03
N PHE A 804 -22.54 1.18 -6.46
CA PHE A 804 -23.99 1.28 -6.66
C PHE A 804 -24.45 0.33 -7.78
N ILE A 805 -23.72 0.25 -8.88
CA ILE A 805 -24.02 -0.67 -10.00
C ILE A 805 -24.02 -2.12 -9.52
N ALA A 806 -22.96 -2.54 -8.81
CA ALA A 806 -22.83 -3.92 -8.32
C ALA A 806 -24.00 -4.31 -7.40
N VAL A 807 -24.35 -3.45 -6.45
CA VAL A 807 -25.46 -3.71 -5.53
C VAL A 807 -26.82 -3.59 -6.20
N TYR A 808 -26.97 -2.68 -7.17
CA TYR A 808 -28.21 -2.54 -7.95
C TYR A 808 -28.51 -3.80 -8.76
N LEU A 809 -27.49 -4.39 -9.39
CA LEU A 809 -27.60 -5.67 -10.12
C LEU A 809 -28.07 -6.81 -9.19
N LEU A 810 -27.52 -6.89 -7.98
CA LEU A 810 -27.96 -7.88 -6.97
C LEU A 810 -29.38 -7.60 -6.47
N GLN A 811 -29.73 -6.34 -6.23
CA GLN A 811 -31.09 -5.95 -5.86
C GLN A 811 -32.09 -6.37 -6.94
N MET A 812 -31.76 -6.27 -8.22
CA MET A 812 -32.64 -6.72 -9.30
C MET A 812 -32.98 -8.22 -9.24
N LEU A 813 -32.09 -9.06 -8.70
CA LEU A 813 -32.37 -10.48 -8.45
C LEU A 813 -33.42 -10.66 -7.34
N THR A 814 -33.41 -9.79 -6.34
CA THR A 814 -34.37 -9.81 -5.21
C THR A 814 -35.76 -9.32 -5.59
N GLU A 815 -35.87 -8.47 -6.61
CA GLU A 815 -37.13 -7.88 -7.08
C GLU A 815 -37.89 -8.72 -8.12
N ARG A 816 -37.31 -9.83 -8.61
CA ARG A 816 -38.05 -10.74 -9.50
C ARG A 816 -39.22 -11.34 -8.70
N LYS A 817 -40.46 -10.96 -9.04
CA LYS A 817 -41.66 -11.65 -8.58
C LYS A 817 -41.49 -13.13 -8.93
N GLU A 818 -41.36 -13.98 -7.92
CA GLU A 818 -41.66 -15.40 -8.06
C GLU A 818 -43.09 -15.45 -8.64
N LYS A 819 -43.24 -15.85 -9.91
CA LYS A 819 -44.52 -16.41 -10.32
C LYS A 819 -44.63 -17.69 -9.48
N PRO A 820 -45.66 -17.84 -8.62
CA PRO A 820 -45.94 -19.15 -8.07
C PRO A 820 -46.50 -19.97 -9.24
N SER A 821 -45.62 -20.58 -10.04
CA SER A 821 -46.06 -21.70 -10.87
C SER A 821 -46.32 -22.83 -9.89
N ALA A 822 -47.61 -23.08 -9.61
CA ALA A 822 -48.07 -24.25 -8.88
C ALA A 822 -47.60 -25.59 -9.49
N GLU A 823 -46.89 -25.55 -10.62
CA GLU A 823 -46.30 -26.69 -11.31
C GLU A 823 -44.79 -26.89 -11.08
N SER A 824 -44.02 -25.93 -10.56
CA SER A 824 -42.55 -26.11 -10.41
C SER A 824 -42.13 -26.78 -9.09
N GLU A 825 -43.08 -27.16 -8.22
CA GLU A 825 -42.81 -28.00 -7.05
C GLU A 825 -42.78 -29.50 -7.38
N ARG A 826 -43.04 -29.87 -8.65
CA ARG A 826 -42.87 -31.25 -9.13
C ARG A 826 -41.73 -31.33 -10.15
N CYS A 827 -40.79 -32.21 -9.85
CA CYS A 827 -39.75 -32.75 -10.74
C CYS A 827 -38.59 -31.82 -11.13
N HIS A 828 -37.50 -31.88 -10.37
CA HIS A 828 -36.26 -32.50 -10.86
C HIS A 828 -35.38 -32.93 -9.67
N GLU A 829 -35.07 -34.22 -9.63
CA GLU A 829 -34.25 -34.84 -8.60
C GLU A 829 -32.80 -34.35 -8.70
N GLY A 830 -32.31 -33.64 -7.68
CA GLY A 830 -30.87 -33.50 -7.44
C GLY A 830 -30.30 -32.09 -7.21
N MET A 831 -31.00 -31.01 -7.59
CA MET A 831 -30.48 -29.64 -7.42
C MET A 831 -31.13 -28.89 -6.24
N ILE A 832 -30.33 -28.29 -5.36
CA ILE A 832 -30.79 -27.32 -4.34
C ILE A 832 -30.96 -25.97 -5.02
N ILE A 833 -32.21 -25.55 -5.25
CA ILE A 833 -32.52 -24.21 -5.76
C ILE A 833 -32.68 -23.27 -4.56
N LEU A 834 -31.67 -22.43 -4.29
CA LEU A 834 -31.79 -21.33 -3.34
C LEU A 834 -32.70 -20.25 -3.93
N SER A 835 -33.59 -19.67 -3.12
CA SER A 835 -34.39 -18.54 -3.59
C SER A 835 -33.48 -17.35 -3.93
N PRO A 836 -33.78 -16.57 -4.97
CA PRO A 836 -32.93 -15.44 -5.41
C PRO A 836 -32.58 -14.46 -4.28
N ASN A 837 -33.51 -14.27 -3.33
CA ASN A 837 -33.29 -13.45 -2.13
C ASN A 837 -32.20 -14.01 -1.22
N ARG A 838 -32.17 -15.33 -0.98
CA ARG A 838 -31.14 -15.96 -0.14
C ARG A 838 -29.79 -15.91 -0.83
N VAL A 839 -29.75 -16.13 -2.15
CA VAL A 839 -28.52 -16.01 -2.94
C VAL A 839 -27.93 -14.60 -2.83
N ALA A 840 -28.73 -13.56 -3.04
CA ALA A 840 -28.27 -12.17 -2.95
C ALA A 840 -27.72 -11.81 -1.56
N VAL A 841 -28.40 -12.25 -0.48
CA VAL A 841 -27.93 -12.01 0.90
C VAL A 841 -26.63 -12.76 1.18
N THR A 842 -26.51 -14.02 0.78
CA THR A 842 -25.28 -14.81 0.97
C THR A 842 -24.11 -14.19 0.22
N ILE A 843 -24.29 -13.83 -1.07
CA ILE A 843 -23.25 -13.14 -1.85
C ILE A 843 -22.85 -11.85 -1.14
N SER A 844 -23.81 -11.06 -0.67
CA SER A 844 -23.53 -9.79 -0.01
C SER A 844 -22.67 -9.95 1.24
N ILE A 845 -22.96 -10.95 2.09
CA ILE A 845 -22.17 -11.18 3.31
C ILE A 845 -20.78 -11.71 2.97
N VAL A 846 -20.68 -12.73 2.13
CA VAL A 846 -19.39 -13.37 1.77
C VAL A 846 -18.48 -12.36 1.07
N ALA A 847 -19.01 -11.61 0.10
CA ALA A 847 -18.26 -10.57 -0.59
C ALA A 847 -17.85 -9.44 0.37
N SER A 848 -18.72 -9.03 1.31
CA SER A 848 -18.35 -8.00 2.30
C SER A 848 -17.18 -8.46 3.18
N ILE A 849 -17.17 -9.72 3.63
CA ILE A 849 -16.06 -10.27 4.42
C ILE A 849 -14.76 -10.23 3.63
N GLY A 850 -14.78 -10.74 2.39
CA GLY A 850 -13.58 -10.77 1.55
C GLY A 850 -13.10 -9.38 1.13
N LEU A 851 -14.00 -8.43 0.89
CA LEU A 851 -13.68 -7.04 0.58
C LEU A 851 -13.08 -6.31 1.80
N LEU A 852 -13.67 -6.47 2.98
CA LEU A 852 -13.13 -5.89 4.21
C LEU A 852 -11.75 -6.47 4.55
N TYR A 853 -11.57 -7.78 4.35
CA TYR A 853 -10.27 -8.43 4.49
C TYR A 853 -9.26 -7.87 3.50
N SER A 854 -9.56 -7.93 2.20
CA SER A 854 -8.64 -7.48 1.13
C SER A 854 -8.30 -5.98 1.18
N GLY A 855 -9.10 -5.17 1.84
CA GLY A 855 -8.84 -3.74 2.02
C GLY A 855 -7.93 -3.44 3.20
N PHE A 856 -8.45 -2.64 4.14
CA PHE A 856 -7.68 -2.13 5.27
C PHE A 856 -7.21 -3.20 6.25
N VAL A 857 -7.92 -4.33 6.38
CA VAL A 857 -7.47 -5.43 7.24
C VAL A 857 -6.15 -5.99 6.70
N TYR A 858 -6.11 -6.38 5.41
CA TYR A 858 -4.88 -6.81 4.76
C TYR A 858 -3.78 -5.76 4.90
N PHE A 859 -4.09 -4.48 4.68
CA PHE A 859 -3.13 -3.39 4.90
C PHE A 859 -2.58 -3.41 6.32
N LEU A 860 -3.44 -3.39 7.35
CA LEU A 860 -3.02 -3.39 8.75
C LEU A 860 -2.14 -4.59 9.11
N PHE A 861 -2.38 -5.76 8.52
CA PHE A 861 -1.62 -6.98 8.78
C PHE A 861 -0.27 -7.04 8.08
N ASN A 862 -0.11 -6.34 6.97
CA ASN A 862 1.14 -6.32 6.19
C ASN A 862 1.87 -4.98 6.27
N TYR A 863 1.33 -4.02 7.03
CA TYR A 863 1.96 -2.74 7.32
C TYR A 863 2.90 -2.88 8.51
N PHE A 864 4.19 -3.01 8.23
CA PHE A 864 5.27 -2.88 9.19
C PHE A 864 5.77 -1.45 9.11
N GLY A 865 5.36 -0.58 10.05
CA GLY A 865 5.74 0.84 10.05
C GLY A 865 7.21 1.04 9.68
N TYR A 866 7.46 1.89 8.68
CA TYR A 866 8.80 2.21 8.16
C TYR A 866 9.52 3.26 9.01
#